data_AF-A0A2S6ZDA1-F1
#
_entry.id   AF-A0A2S6ZDA1-F1
#
_cell.length_a   1.000
_cell.length_b   1.000
_cell.length_c   1.000
_cell.angle_alpha   90.00
_cell.angle_beta   90.00
_cell.angle_gamma   90.00
#
_symmetry.space_group_name_H-M   'P 1'
#
loop_
_entity.id
_entity.type
_entity.pdbx_description
1 polymer ?
#
loop_
_entity_poly.entity_id
_entity_poly.type
_entity_poly.pdbx_seq_one_letter_code
_entity_poly.pdbx_strand_id
1 'polypeptide(L)'
;MAYFKLAEQTQLNRYVCDFHSHFTGILPTQRKRPDDARPSLAQLLAQRFYANDAHAQVKGELRLFGYALMLMIERTGNSFARLLHRPDRAEYERAECVAENVYIACQVMAADAGYVRDELALPPQAPTLYELVDHEIIAPALASAQGPADSLRTLVRYFNNKIYGASKYTPFDDAYKLRGHFVKQLCQGDPAKYDSWSESQKADYRMWVRATFDFLREDGVLLIQAAAAEDEIPQLAQLAQGYNEDYGTDYRLLVHSPHHYMRDGALSAHLTEKVAPLLTGQGNGHATIVGLDLLGAENKVGNYAELFAWLQANAGALGGNFGAGAGAGAGKRALRAIVHIHCGEGSGFGTENRSVVGYYMHQVGDPDRRFYAALSAYVLDAWSAAQARRRDSRRGSRGTAVPQGLFEELFANTAFSHGGHVLRRFDVNAPLSRELAGYHAKRNVMALSQTLDQPSATPGTDCYHALVHGNALFAFRLGHDYYYRSYMAARYPWLAFDTNLGSNVITGASGVFDSVQGYRLNRGYRQLDGYIDTDVLEAVGNAVLSMESQGLDRAQIARFLALGQAQGDLATTLQQNRQWLQEQLRAALGPIYEPAQGDFLFDTYCKLALYCAGDAPAAALRYQAMVRVLLVFQNWRSYLLGADGQGVEHTGIQHEYLRMLVLLVYKLLPNNQNELQVDLLQTLSALLRRLALGYWRVTIGQPATLESKGGPLGLESLDGFKGPASVVVVRRAPPAKP
;
A
#
# COMPACT_ATOMS: atom_id res chain seq x y z
N MET A 1 34.72 -10.60 7.32
CA MET A 1 33.25 -10.58 7.20
C MET A 1 32.70 -11.72 8.04
N ALA A 2 31.95 -11.39 9.08
CA ALA A 2 31.30 -12.36 9.94
C ALA A 2 29.98 -12.83 9.32
N TYR A 3 29.69 -14.13 9.38
CA TYR A 3 28.37 -14.66 9.07
C TYR A 3 27.52 -14.58 10.34
N PHE A 4 26.42 -13.82 10.32
CA PHE A 4 25.52 -13.71 11.44
C PHE A 4 24.33 -14.66 11.31
N LYS A 5 23.85 -15.18 12.45
CA LYS A 5 22.60 -15.93 12.56
C LYS A 5 21.71 -15.34 13.63
N LEU A 6 20.41 -15.35 13.41
CA LEU A 6 19.44 -15.15 14.46
C LEU A 6 19.61 -16.24 15.53
N ALA A 7 19.82 -15.83 16.79
CA ALA A 7 20.10 -16.75 17.89
C ALA A 7 19.00 -17.80 18.09
N GLU A 8 17.73 -17.37 18.01
CA GLU A 8 16.56 -18.23 18.15
C GLU A 8 15.32 -17.61 17.48
N GLN A 9 14.32 -18.46 17.22
CA GLN A 9 13.03 -18.01 16.67
C GLN A 9 12.43 -16.94 17.57
N THR A 10 12.12 -15.79 16.98
CA THR A 10 11.65 -14.61 17.72
C THR A 10 10.19 -14.34 17.46
N GLN A 11 9.43 -14.05 18.52
CA GLN A 11 8.06 -13.57 18.45
C GLN A 11 8.05 -12.06 18.62
N LEU A 12 7.59 -11.34 17.60
CA LEU A 12 7.52 -9.89 17.57
C LEU A 12 6.09 -9.43 17.82
N ASN A 13 5.96 -8.34 18.57
CA ASN A 13 4.68 -7.68 18.70
C ASN A 13 4.24 -7.09 17.35
N ARG A 14 2.93 -7.15 17.06
CA ARG A 14 2.38 -6.57 15.83
C ARG A 14 2.53 -5.06 15.79
N TYR A 15 2.67 -4.55 14.57
CA TYR A 15 2.55 -3.13 14.29
C TYR A 15 1.07 -2.76 14.21
N VAL A 16 0.64 -1.80 15.03
CA VAL A 16 -0.78 -1.55 15.28
C VAL A 16 -1.38 -0.42 14.44
N CYS A 17 -0.53 0.34 13.75
CA CYS A 17 -0.94 1.50 12.96
C CYS A 17 -0.89 1.19 11.46
N ASP A 18 -1.88 1.67 10.72
CA ASP A 18 -1.83 1.81 9.26
C ASP A 18 -2.08 3.28 8.92
N PHE A 19 -1.04 3.99 8.51
CA PHE A 19 -1.15 5.43 8.28
C PHE A 19 -1.80 5.77 6.95
N HIS A 20 -1.92 4.82 6.03
CA HIS A 20 -2.61 5.06 4.76
C HIS A 20 -3.02 3.75 4.09
N SER A 21 -4.32 3.64 3.82
CA SER A 21 -4.89 2.64 2.90
C SER A 21 -6.16 3.20 2.28
N HIS A 22 -6.42 2.93 1.01
CA HIS A 22 -7.73 3.19 0.42
C HIS A 22 -8.74 2.15 0.89
N PHE A 23 -9.88 2.59 1.44
CA PHE A 23 -10.81 1.71 2.14
C PHE A 23 -11.31 0.54 1.27
N THR A 24 -11.62 0.81 0.00
CA THR A 24 -12.06 -0.19 -0.97
C THR A 24 -11.01 -1.25 -1.28
N GLY A 25 -9.74 -0.98 -0.96
CA GLY A 25 -8.62 -1.88 -1.22
C GLY A 25 -8.18 -2.74 -0.04
N ILE A 26 -8.76 -2.57 1.15
CA ILE A 26 -8.29 -3.23 2.37
C ILE A 26 -8.67 -4.72 2.41
N LEU A 27 -9.91 -5.07 2.07
CA LEU A 27 -10.41 -6.44 2.21
C LEU A 27 -9.77 -7.36 1.14
N PRO A 28 -9.13 -8.50 1.50
CA PRO A 28 -8.53 -9.39 0.52
C PRO A 28 -9.56 -9.99 -0.43
N THR A 29 -9.17 -10.29 -1.67
CA THR A 29 -10.03 -10.98 -2.64
C THR A 29 -10.53 -12.32 -2.10
N GLN A 30 -9.63 -13.11 -1.54
CA GLN A 30 -9.91 -14.47 -1.07
C GLN A 30 -8.91 -14.92 -0.01
N ARG A 31 -9.30 -15.93 0.76
CA ARG A 31 -8.46 -16.56 1.79
C ARG A 31 -7.22 -17.21 1.18
N LYS A 32 -6.08 -17.09 1.85
CA LYS A 32 -4.83 -17.73 1.39
C LYS A 32 -4.86 -19.24 1.62
N ARG A 33 -5.49 -19.69 2.71
CA ARG A 33 -5.65 -21.11 3.05
C ARG A 33 -7.11 -21.45 3.35
N PRO A 34 -7.55 -22.71 3.16
CA PRO A 34 -8.94 -23.12 3.44
C PRO A 34 -9.34 -22.97 4.92
N ASP A 35 -8.39 -23.13 5.84
CA ASP A 35 -8.55 -23.02 7.30
C ASP A 35 -8.48 -21.58 7.82
N ASP A 36 -8.14 -20.62 6.96
CA ASP A 36 -8.07 -19.21 7.31
C ASP A 36 -9.48 -18.66 7.50
N ALA A 37 -9.91 -18.39 8.74
CA ALA A 37 -11.24 -17.88 9.03
C ALA A 37 -11.45 -16.41 8.66
N ARG A 38 -10.37 -15.69 8.29
CA ARG A 38 -10.41 -14.23 8.10
C ARG A 38 -11.39 -13.79 6.99
N PRO A 39 -11.94 -12.58 7.09
CA PRO A 39 -12.80 -12.00 6.07
C PRO A 39 -12.10 -11.83 4.71
N SER A 40 -12.87 -11.95 3.64
CA SER A 40 -12.45 -11.69 2.25
C SER A 40 -13.66 -11.37 1.37
N LEU A 41 -13.47 -10.82 0.17
CA LEU A 41 -14.57 -10.55 -0.79
C LEU A 41 -15.35 -11.84 -1.12
N ALA A 42 -14.65 -12.93 -1.45
CA ALA A 42 -15.29 -14.21 -1.73
C ALA A 42 -16.04 -14.78 -0.51
N GLN A 43 -15.49 -14.64 0.70
CA GLN A 43 -16.12 -15.12 1.93
C GLN A 43 -17.38 -14.32 2.27
N LEU A 44 -17.36 -13.01 2.02
CA LEU A 44 -18.52 -12.14 2.19
C LEU A 44 -19.70 -12.62 1.32
N LEU A 45 -19.44 -12.91 0.05
CA LEU A 45 -20.45 -13.45 -0.87
C LEU A 45 -20.91 -14.85 -0.45
N ALA A 46 -20.00 -15.70 0.04
CA ALA A 46 -20.33 -17.00 0.58
C ALA A 46 -21.33 -16.89 1.75
N GLN A 47 -21.07 -15.99 2.70
CA GLN A 47 -21.95 -15.75 3.85
C GLN A 47 -23.28 -15.13 3.45
N ARG A 48 -23.26 -14.20 2.49
CA ARG A 48 -24.47 -13.46 2.08
C ARG A 48 -25.46 -14.29 1.28
N PHE A 49 -24.97 -15.16 0.40
CA PHE A 49 -25.80 -15.87 -0.58
C PHE A 49 -25.87 -17.37 -0.35
N TYR A 50 -24.93 -17.94 0.41
CA TYR A 50 -24.73 -19.39 0.50
C TYR A 50 -24.46 -19.87 1.94
N ALA A 51 -24.92 -19.15 2.97
CA ALA A 51 -24.58 -19.46 4.38
C ALA A 51 -24.83 -20.92 4.81
N ASN A 52 -25.84 -21.58 4.23
CA ASN A 52 -26.24 -22.95 4.56
C ASN A 52 -25.80 -23.99 3.51
N ASP A 53 -24.94 -23.60 2.55
CA ASP A 53 -24.47 -24.48 1.47
C ASP A 53 -23.12 -25.12 1.84
N ALA A 54 -22.98 -26.44 1.65
CA ALA A 54 -21.73 -27.15 1.92
C ALA A 54 -20.55 -26.67 1.05
N HIS A 55 -20.84 -26.04 -0.09
CA HIS A 55 -19.89 -25.48 -1.05
C HIS A 55 -19.87 -23.95 -1.03
N ALA A 56 -20.36 -23.31 0.03
CA ALA A 56 -20.51 -21.85 0.15
C ALA A 56 -19.25 -21.08 -0.28
N GLN A 57 -18.07 -21.51 0.15
CA GLN A 57 -16.82 -20.83 -0.16
C GLN A 57 -16.55 -20.82 -1.68
N VAL A 58 -16.75 -21.95 -2.35
CA VAL A 58 -16.51 -22.07 -3.80
C VAL A 58 -17.55 -21.27 -4.58
N LYS A 59 -18.82 -21.31 -4.15
CA LYS A 59 -19.89 -20.50 -4.74
C LYS A 59 -19.65 -19.00 -4.54
N GLY A 60 -19.08 -18.60 -3.41
CA GLY A 60 -18.60 -17.23 -3.18
C GLY A 60 -17.49 -16.80 -4.14
N GLU A 61 -16.51 -17.68 -4.42
CA GLU A 61 -15.46 -17.43 -5.42
C GLU A 61 -16.03 -17.28 -6.84
N LEU A 62 -17.00 -18.11 -7.22
CA LEU A 62 -17.71 -18.03 -8.52
C LEU A 62 -18.56 -16.76 -8.64
N ARG A 63 -19.33 -16.43 -7.60
CA ARG A 63 -20.15 -15.22 -7.57
C ARG A 63 -19.30 -13.96 -7.70
N LEU A 64 -18.11 -13.96 -7.09
CA LEU A 64 -17.14 -12.87 -7.24
C LEU A 64 -16.72 -12.69 -8.70
N PHE A 65 -16.45 -13.80 -9.42
CA PHE A 65 -16.14 -13.72 -10.85
C PHE A 65 -17.34 -13.26 -11.67
N GLY A 66 -18.56 -13.71 -11.33
CA GLY A 66 -19.80 -13.21 -11.95
C GLY A 66 -19.96 -11.69 -11.83
N TYR A 67 -19.57 -11.09 -10.70
CA TYR A 67 -19.56 -9.63 -10.57
C TYR A 67 -18.54 -8.95 -11.49
N ALA A 68 -17.42 -9.60 -11.81
CA ALA A 68 -16.49 -9.10 -12.83
C ALA A 68 -17.05 -9.22 -14.26
N LEU A 69 -17.87 -10.25 -14.54
CA LEU A 69 -18.56 -10.37 -15.84
C LEU A 69 -19.55 -9.23 -16.06
N MET A 70 -20.27 -8.81 -15.02
CA MET A 70 -21.23 -7.70 -15.10
C MET A 70 -20.57 -6.39 -15.56
N LEU A 71 -19.31 -6.14 -15.17
CA LEU A 71 -18.55 -4.99 -15.68
C LEU A 71 -18.44 -5.00 -17.22
N MET A 72 -18.31 -6.18 -17.82
CA MET A 72 -18.13 -6.32 -19.26
C MET A 72 -19.45 -6.43 -20.05
N ILE A 73 -20.53 -6.88 -19.39
CA ILE A 73 -21.88 -6.99 -19.97
C ILE A 73 -22.59 -5.63 -19.94
N GLU A 74 -22.42 -4.85 -18.87
CA GLU A 74 -23.00 -3.52 -18.76
C GLU A 74 -22.40 -2.57 -19.81
N ARG A 75 -23.26 -1.97 -20.64
CA ARG A 75 -22.85 -1.11 -21.76
C ARG A 75 -21.93 0.06 -21.35
N THR A 76 -22.09 0.59 -20.15
CA THR A 76 -21.27 1.69 -19.60
C THR A 76 -20.09 1.20 -18.75
N GLY A 77 -20.03 -0.10 -18.45
CA GLY A 77 -18.97 -0.73 -17.66
C GLY A 77 -17.76 -1.13 -18.50
N ASN A 78 -17.98 -1.67 -19.69
CA ASN A 78 -16.92 -2.23 -20.53
C ASN A 78 -15.93 -1.15 -21.02
N SER A 79 -14.69 -1.20 -20.52
CA SER A 79 -13.65 -0.21 -20.83
C SER A 79 -13.28 -0.17 -22.31
N PHE A 80 -13.31 -1.31 -23.03
CA PHE A 80 -13.03 -1.32 -24.46
C PHE A 80 -14.13 -0.66 -25.27
N ALA A 81 -15.40 -0.91 -24.91
CA ALA A 81 -16.53 -0.24 -25.52
C ALA A 81 -16.42 1.28 -25.30
N ARG A 82 -16.12 1.72 -24.07
CA ARG A 82 -15.92 3.14 -23.76
C ARG A 82 -14.79 3.76 -24.57
N LEU A 83 -13.63 3.10 -24.65
CA LEU A 83 -12.47 3.57 -25.40
C LEU A 83 -12.83 3.85 -26.86
N LEU A 84 -13.59 2.96 -27.51
CA LEU A 84 -14.01 3.14 -28.90
C LEU A 84 -14.94 4.34 -29.11
N HIS A 85 -15.74 4.71 -28.11
CA HIS A 85 -16.65 5.86 -28.17
C HIS A 85 -15.97 7.20 -27.82
N ARG A 86 -14.72 7.20 -27.34
CA ARG A 86 -14.02 8.43 -26.98
C ARG A 86 -13.54 9.20 -28.23
N PRO A 87 -13.68 10.54 -28.26
CA PRO A 87 -13.12 11.37 -29.32
C PRO A 87 -11.59 11.29 -29.39
N ASP A 88 -10.94 11.28 -28.23
CA ASP A 88 -9.50 11.07 -28.09
C ASP A 88 -9.23 9.73 -27.38
N ARG A 89 -8.54 8.84 -28.10
CA ARG A 89 -8.17 7.48 -27.65
C ARG A 89 -6.73 7.39 -27.15
N ALA A 90 -5.97 8.49 -27.19
CA ALA A 90 -4.60 8.54 -26.69
C ALA A 90 -4.55 8.42 -25.17
N GLU A 91 -5.55 8.94 -24.47
CA GLU A 91 -5.68 8.74 -23.04
C GLU A 91 -5.97 7.26 -22.69
N TYR A 92 -5.35 6.81 -21.61
CA TYR A 92 -5.61 5.50 -21.03
C TYR A 92 -7.05 5.44 -20.49
N GLU A 93 -7.74 4.32 -20.72
CA GLU A 93 -9.07 4.09 -20.20
C GLU A 93 -8.99 3.27 -18.90
N ARG A 94 -9.58 3.76 -17.80
CA ARG A 94 -9.50 3.03 -16.51
C ARG A 94 -10.18 1.66 -16.60
N ALA A 95 -9.64 0.69 -15.88
CA ALA A 95 -10.02 -0.73 -15.89
C ALA A 95 -9.74 -1.47 -17.21
N GLU A 96 -9.00 -0.90 -18.15
CA GLU A 96 -8.67 -1.54 -19.43
C GLU A 96 -7.88 -2.85 -19.25
N CYS A 97 -6.88 -2.90 -18.36
CA CYS A 97 -6.12 -4.14 -18.09
C CYS A 97 -6.96 -5.18 -17.32
N VAL A 98 -7.91 -4.72 -16.49
CA VAL A 98 -8.90 -5.61 -15.84
C VAL A 98 -9.85 -6.19 -16.88
N ALA A 99 -10.37 -5.38 -17.80
CA ALA A 99 -11.24 -5.81 -18.89
C ALA A 99 -10.55 -6.87 -19.76
N GLU A 100 -9.26 -6.68 -20.08
CA GLU A 100 -8.48 -7.70 -20.79
C GLU A 100 -8.35 -9.00 -19.99
N ASN A 101 -8.20 -8.92 -18.66
CA ASN A 101 -8.13 -10.12 -17.81
C ASN A 101 -9.46 -10.87 -17.77
N VAL A 102 -10.59 -10.17 -17.74
CA VAL A 102 -11.91 -10.79 -17.82
C VAL A 102 -12.10 -11.46 -19.19
N TYR A 103 -11.71 -10.79 -20.29
CA TYR A 103 -11.76 -11.39 -21.62
C TYR A 103 -10.92 -12.67 -21.72
N ILE A 104 -9.66 -12.64 -21.26
CA ILE A 104 -8.79 -13.83 -21.23
C ILE A 104 -9.40 -14.94 -20.38
N ALA A 105 -9.98 -14.59 -19.21
CA ALA A 105 -10.65 -15.57 -18.36
C ALA A 105 -11.80 -16.26 -19.09
N CYS A 106 -12.65 -15.51 -19.77
CA CYS A 106 -13.78 -16.06 -20.51
C CYS A 106 -13.35 -16.95 -21.69
N GLN A 107 -12.32 -16.53 -22.44
CA GLN A 107 -11.73 -17.35 -23.51
C GLN A 107 -11.26 -18.71 -22.98
N VAL A 108 -10.50 -18.69 -21.87
CA VAL A 108 -9.95 -19.90 -21.25
C VAL A 108 -11.06 -20.79 -20.67
N MET A 109 -12.04 -20.22 -19.98
CA MET A 109 -13.15 -20.99 -19.38
C MET A 109 -14.05 -21.61 -20.45
N ALA A 110 -14.38 -20.87 -21.51
CA ALA A 110 -15.18 -21.42 -22.61
C ALA A 110 -14.41 -22.53 -23.35
N ALA A 111 -13.11 -22.37 -23.61
CA ALA A 111 -12.32 -23.44 -24.19
C ALA A 111 -12.23 -24.69 -23.29
N ASP A 112 -12.10 -24.50 -21.96
CA ASP A 112 -12.11 -25.61 -20.98
C ASP A 112 -13.47 -26.33 -20.95
N ALA A 113 -14.57 -25.62 -21.24
CA ALA A 113 -15.92 -26.15 -21.37
C ALA A 113 -16.20 -26.82 -22.74
N GLY A 114 -15.25 -26.78 -23.69
CA GLY A 114 -15.33 -27.49 -24.96
C GLY A 114 -15.73 -26.66 -26.19
N TYR A 115 -15.85 -25.33 -26.05
CA TYR A 115 -16.09 -24.44 -27.20
C TYR A 115 -14.85 -24.38 -28.12
N VAL A 116 -15.08 -24.33 -29.43
CA VAL A 116 -13.97 -24.32 -30.41
C VAL A 116 -13.48 -22.91 -30.70
N ARG A 117 -12.21 -22.78 -31.12
CA ARG A 117 -11.53 -21.49 -31.36
C ARG A 117 -12.33 -20.53 -32.24
N ASP A 118 -12.95 -21.01 -33.31
CA ASP A 118 -13.70 -20.18 -34.25
C ASP A 118 -14.97 -19.55 -33.63
N GLU A 119 -15.59 -20.25 -32.67
CA GLU A 119 -16.75 -19.74 -31.90
C GLU A 119 -16.34 -18.65 -30.91
N LEU A 120 -15.08 -18.70 -30.44
CA LEU A 120 -14.54 -17.79 -29.44
C LEU A 120 -13.86 -16.56 -30.03
N ALA A 121 -13.80 -16.42 -31.36
CA ALA A 121 -13.29 -15.23 -32.06
C ALA A 121 -14.25 -14.01 -31.97
N LEU A 122 -14.67 -13.68 -30.74
CA LEU A 122 -15.64 -12.63 -30.42
C LEU A 122 -14.96 -11.32 -29.99
N PRO A 123 -15.57 -10.15 -30.29
CA PRO A 123 -15.01 -8.84 -29.94
C PRO A 123 -14.98 -8.60 -28.42
N PRO A 124 -13.86 -8.16 -27.82
CA PRO A 124 -13.75 -7.87 -26.38
C PRO A 124 -14.72 -6.79 -25.87
N GLN A 125 -15.14 -5.86 -26.72
CA GLN A 125 -16.09 -4.80 -26.41
C GLN A 125 -17.56 -5.25 -26.43
N ALA A 126 -17.85 -6.45 -26.96
CA ALA A 126 -19.20 -6.97 -27.09
C ALA A 126 -19.58 -7.87 -25.90
N PRO A 127 -20.84 -7.85 -25.43
CA PRO A 127 -21.27 -8.61 -24.25
C PRO A 127 -21.29 -10.14 -24.48
N THR A 128 -21.34 -10.60 -25.73
CA THR A 128 -21.67 -11.97 -26.13
C THR A 128 -20.82 -13.06 -25.46
N LEU A 129 -19.50 -12.88 -25.40
CA LEU A 129 -18.61 -13.86 -24.76
C LEU A 129 -18.87 -13.95 -23.25
N TYR A 130 -19.13 -12.80 -22.62
CA TYR A 130 -19.32 -12.72 -21.17
C TYR A 130 -20.68 -13.28 -20.77
N GLU A 131 -21.73 -13.00 -21.56
CA GLU A 131 -23.06 -13.60 -21.40
C GLU A 131 -23.01 -15.13 -21.58
N LEU A 132 -22.27 -15.62 -22.58
CA LEU A 132 -22.07 -17.06 -22.79
C LEU A 132 -21.42 -17.73 -21.57
N VAL A 133 -20.35 -17.15 -21.04
CA VAL A 133 -19.69 -17.71 -19.84
C VAL A 133 -20.57 -17.62 -18.60
N ASP A 134 -21.32 -16.52 -18.43
CA ASP A 134 -22.25 -16.39 -17.29
C ASP A 134 -23.35 -17.46 -17.35
N HIS A 135 -24.03 -17.59 -18.49
CA HIS A 135 -25.19 -18.47 -18.65
C HIS A 135 -24.84 -19.96 -18.74
N GLU A 136 -23.76 -20.32 -19.43
CA GLU A 136 -23.45 -21.72 -19.73
C GLU A 136 -22.44 -22.34 -18.74
N ILE A 137 -21.69 -21.52 -17.99
CA ILE A 137 -20.62 -22.01 -17.10
C ILE A 137 -20.86 -21.58 -15.66
N ILE A 138 -20.98 -20.27 -15.38
CA ILE A 138 -21.01 -19.76 -14.00
C ILE A 138 -22.36 -20.02 -13.33
N ALA A 139 -23.48 -19.65 -13.96
CA ALA A 139 -24.81 -19.82 -13.38
C ALA A 139 -25.16 -21.30 -13.12
N PRO A 140 -24.89 -22.26 -14.03
CA PRO A 140 -25.09 -23.68 -13.76
C PRO A 140 -24.23 -24.19 -12.61
N ALA A 141 -22.97 -23.77 -12.52
CA ALA A 141 -22.07 -24.14 -11.42
C ALA A 141 -22.56 -23.62 -10.06
N LEU A 142 -23.12 -22.41 -10.01
CA LEU A 142 -23.73 -21.86 -8.80
C LEU A 142 -25.00 -22.61 -8.37
N ALA A 143 -25.79 -23.08 -9.35
CA ALA A 143 -27.01 -23.86 -9.12
C ALA A 143 -26.75 -25.33 -8.75
N SER A 144 -25.56 -25.87 -9.01
CA SER A 144 -25.19 -27.26 -8.73
C SER A 144 -25.35 -27.62 -7.25
N ALA A 145 -26.07 -28.71 -6.99
CA ALA A 145 -26.22 -29.31 -5.66
C ALA A 145 -24.99 -30.16 -5.27
N GLN A 146 -24.30 -30.75 -6.25
CA GLN A 146 -23.05 -31.49 -6.03
C GLN A 146 -21.84 -30.56 -5.86
N GLY A 147 -22.05 -29.26 -6.00
CA GLY A 147 -21.02 -28.24 -5.98
C GLY A 147 -20.34 -28.02 -7.35
N PRO A 148 -19.56 -26.94 -7.48
CA PRO A 148 -18.80 -26.64 -8.70
C PRO A 148 -17.61 -27.59 -8.90
N ALA A 149 -17.25 -27.87 -10.16
CA ALA A 149 -16.06 -28.67 -10.47
C ALA A 149 -14.77 -28.00 -9.98
N ASP A 150 -13.82 -28.81 -9.49
CA ASP A 150 -12.53 -28.34 -8.98
C ASP A 150 -11.68 -27.62 -10.04
N SER A 151 -11.79 -28.01 -11.31
CA SER A 151 -11.11 -27.35 -12.43
C SER A 151 -11.60 -25.91 -12.61
N LEU A 152 -12.92 -25.71 -12.64
CA LEU A 152 -13.53 -24.39 -12.74
C LEU A 152 -13.20 -23.52 -11.53
N ARG A 153 -13.32 -24.07 -10.31
CA ARG A 153 -12.90 -23.37 -9.08
C ARG A 153 -11.47 -22.86 -9.18
N THR A 154 -10.57 -23.71 -9.65
CA THR A 154 -9.16 -23.39 -9.78
C THR A 154 -8.93 -22.21 -10.74
N LEU A 155 -9.56 -22.24 -11.92
CA LEU A 155 -9.53 -21.16 -12.91
C LEU A 155 -10.05 -19.85 -12.32
N VAL A 156 -11.26 -19.88 -11.74
CA VAL A 156 -11.91 -18.72 -11.11
C VAL A 156 -11.03 -18.11 -10.03
N ARG A 157 -10.46 -18.94 -9.16
CA ARG A 157 -9.59 -18.50 -8.06
C ARG A 157 -8.34 -17.78 -8.58
N TYR A 158 -7.75 -18.26 -9.67
CA TYR A 158 -6.62 -17.61 -10.31
C TYR A 158 -7.00 -16.26 -10.93
N PHE A 159 -8.07 -16.23 -11.72
CA PHE A 159 -8.49 -15.01 -12.41
C PHE A 159 -8.98 -13.95 -11.43
N ASN A 160 -9.72 -14.31 -10.38
CA ASN A 160 -10.11 -13.36 -9.32
C ASN A 160 -8.89 -12.64 -8.72
N ASN A 161 -7.77 -13.33 -8.48
CA ASN A 161 -6.54 -12.67 -8.00
C ASN A 161 -5.92 -11.70 -9.03
N LYS A 162 -6.08 -11.97 -10.33
CA LYS A 162 -5.56 -11.10 -11.41
C LYS A 162 -6.48 -9.92 -11.72
N ILE A 163 -7.74 -10.05 -11.36
CA ILE A 163 -8.82 -9.13 -11.69
C ILE A 163 -9.07 -8.17 -10.51
N TYR A 164 -9.16 -8.68 -9.28
CA TYR A 164 -9.38 -7.88 -8.07
C TYR A 164 -8.10 -7.50 -7.31
N GLY A 165 -6.94 -7.95 -7.76
CA GLY A 165 -5.64 -7.63 -7.16
C GLY A 165 -4.78 -6.83 -8.12
N ALA A 166 -4.03 -5.85 -7.60
CA ALA A 166 -2.97 -5.22 -8.35
C ALA A 166 -1.90 -6.27 -8.64
N SER A 167 -1.30 -6.20 -9.83
CA SER A 167 -0.28 -7.17 -10.22
C SER A 167 0.69 -6.59 -11.23
N LYS A 168 1.67 -7.41 -11.64
CA LYS A 168 2.60 -7.07 -12.71
C LYS A 168 1.90 -6.52 -13.97
N TYR A 169 0.75 -7.09 -14.33
CA TYR A 169 0.03 -6.82 -15.58
C TYR A 169 -1.31 -6.10 -15.37
N THR A 170 -1.55 -5.64 -14.14
CA THR A 170 -2.80 -4.97 -13.75
C THR A 170 -2.43 -3.80 -12.85
N PRO A 171 -2.55 -2.55 -13.35
CA PRO A 171 -2.34 -1.35 -12.55
C PRO A 171 -3.22 -1.34 -11.30
N PHE A 172 -2.74 -0.66 -10.25
CA PHE A 172 -3.47 -0.48 -9.00
C PHE A 172 -4.86 0.13 -9.25
N ASP A 173 -4.90 1.24 -9.97
CA ASP A 173 -6.11 1.96 -10.36
C ASP A 173 -7.21 1.10 -10.98
N ASP A 174 -6.82 0.18 -11.86
CA ASP A 174 -7.74 -0.72 -12.52
C ASP A 174 -8.36 -1.71 -11.52
N ALA A 175 -7.55 -2.23 -10.59
CA ALA A 175 -8.03 -3.12 -9.53
C ALA A 175 -8.98 -2.37 -8.56
N TYR A 176 -8.67 -1.12 -8.21
CA TYR A 176 -9.57 -0.28 -7.41
C TYR A 176 -10.88 0.01 -8.10
N LYS A 177 -10.83 0.32 -9.41
CA LYS A 177 -12.04 0.56 -10.19
C LYS A 177 -12.98 -0.65 -10.15
N LEU A 178 -12.42 -1.85 -10.29
CA LEU A 178 -13.21 -3.07 -10.19
C LEU A 178 -13.72 -3.32 -8.76
N ARG A 179 -12.94 -3.03 -7.72
CA ARG A 179 -13.43 -3.17 -6.34
C ARG A 179 -14.57 -2.21 -6.03
N GLY A 180 -14.52 -0.99 -6.56
CA GLY A 180 -15.67 -0.09 -6.55
C GLY A 180 -16.90 -0.72 -7.26
N HIS A 181 -16.69 -1.37 -8.41
CA HIS A 181 -17.77 -2.11 -9.09
C HIS A 181 -18.30 -3.27 -8.25
N PHE A 182 -17.44 -4.02 -7.53
CA PHE A 182 -17.88 -5.05 -6.60
C PHE A 182 -18.84 -4.51 -5.54
N VAL A 183 -18.53 -3.36 -4.92
CA VAL A 183 -19.42 -2.76 -3.91
C VAL A 183 -20.76 -2.40 -4.54
N LYS A 184 -20.77 -1.86 -5.76
CA LYS A 184 -22.01 -1.56 -6.50
C LYS A 184 -22.85 -2.80 -6.76
N GLN A 185 -22.23 -3.91 -7.17
CA GLN A 185 -22.92 -5.18 -7.41
C GLN A 185 -23.42 -5.82 -6.11
N LEU A 186 -22.63 -5.77 -5.04
CA LEU A 186 -23.03 -6.27 -3.73
C LEU A 186 -24.27 -5.53 -3.20
N CYS A 187 -24.25 -4.19 -3.27
CA CYS A 187 -25.31 -3.34 -2.75
C CYS A 187 -26.43 -3.08 -3.77
N GLN A 188 -26.32 -3.61 -5.00
CA GLN A 188 -27.24 -3.37 -6.11
C GLN A 188 -27.54 -1.88 -6.33
N GLY A 189 -26.52 -1.03 -6.21
CA GLY A 189 -26.68 0.42 -6.20
C GLY A 189 -25.37 1.17 -6.05
N ASP A 190 -25.37 2.44 -6.43
CA ASP A 190 -24.22 3.32 -6.26
C ASP A 190 -24.13 3.81 -4.80
N PRO A 191 -23.02 3.61 -4.08
CA PRO A 191 -22.83 4.14 -2.72
C PRO A 191 -23.09 5.65 -2.60
N ALA A 192 -22.84 6.40 -3.68
CA ALA A 192 -23.20 7.81 -3.82
C ALA A 192 -24.69 8.13 -3.54
N LYS A 193 -25.57 7.11 -3.61
CA LYS A 193 -27.02 7.22 -3.45
C LYS A 193 -27.52 6.55 -2.17
N TYR A 194 -26.63 6.33 -1.19
CA TYR A 194 -26.93 5.61 0.05
C TYR A 194 -28.25 6.03 0.72
N ASP A 195 -28.55 7.33 0.75
CA ASP A 195 -29.75 7.84 1.42
C ASP A 195 -31.07 7.36 0.77
N SER A 196 -31.04 7.00 -0.50
CA SER A 196 -32.17 6.45 -1.25
C SER A 196 -32.21 4.92 -1.29
N TRP A 197 -31.25 4.25 -0.65
CA TRP A 197 -31.19 2.80 -0.61
C TRP A 197 -32.27 2.18 0.28
N SER A 198 -32.74 1.00 -0.11
CA SER A 198 -33.53 0.12 0.75
C SER A 198 -32.69 -0.39 1.93
N GLU A 199 -33.36 -0.84 2.99
CA GLU A 199 -32.65 -1.40 4.16
C GLU A 199 -31.80 -2.64 3.82
N SER A 200 -32.18 -3.41 2.80
CA SER A 200 -31.37 -4.55 2.35
C SER A 200 -30.02 -4.10 1.77
N GLN A 201 -30.02 -3.05 0.94
CA GLN A 201 -28.81 -2.52 0.32
C GLN A 201 -27.90 -1.87 1.36
N LYS A 202 -28.49 -1.13 2.32
CA LYS A 202 -27.74 -0.59 3.45
C LYS A 202 -27.16 -1.70 4.34
N ALA A 203 -27.89 -2.79 4.56
CA ALA A 203 -27.38 -3.94 5.30
C ALA A 203 -26.18 -4.61 4.59
N ASP A 204 -26.23 -4.74 3.27
CA ASP A 204 -25.14 -5.30 2.46
C ASP A 204 -23.88 -4.41 2.51
N TYR A 205 -24.05 -3.08 2.48
CA TYR A 205 -22.95 -2.14 2.69
C TYR A 205 -22.35 -2.25 4.09
N ARG A 206 -23.19 -2.28 5.14
CA ARG A 206 -22.74 -2.48 6.52
C ARG A 206 -21.96 -3.78 6.70
N MET A 207 -22.42 -4.87 6.06
CA MET A 207 -21.75 -6.16 6.07
C MET A 207 -20.34 -6.07 5.46
N TRP A 208 -20.19 -5.39 4.32
CA TRP A 208 -18.89 -5.18 3.68
C TRP A 208 -17.95 -4.31 4.52
N VAL A 209 -18.43 -3.17 5.03
CA VAL A 209 -17.63 -2.29 5.91
C VAL A 209 -17.16 -3.05 7.15
N ARG A 210 -18.07 -3.82 7.76
CA ARG A 210 -17.78 -4.62 8.94
C ARG A 210 -16.72 -5.70 8.67
N ALA A 211 -16.83 -6.42 7.56
CA ALA A 211 -15.84 -7.41 7.16
C ALA A 211 -14.46 -6.79 6.92
N THR A 212 -14.40 -5.59 6.35
CA THR A 212 -13.16 -4.83 6.17
C THR A 212 -12.50 -4.46 7.50
N PHE A 213 -13.28 -3.97 8.47
CA PHE A 213 -12.79 -3.66 9.81
C PHE A 213 -12.37 -4.91 10.60
N ASP A 214 -13.14 -5.99 10.52
CA ASP A 214 -12.79 -7.26 11.17
C ASP A 214 -11.48 -7.82 10.60
N PHE A 215 -11.24 -7.71 9.28
CA PHE A 215 -9.96 -8.08 8.69
C PHE A 215 -8.77 -7.29 9.28
N LEU A 216 -8.88 -5.96 9.39
CA LEU A 216 -7.84 -5.12 9.98
C LEU A 216 -7.53 -5.52 11.42
N ARG A 217 -8.57 -5.65 12.24
CA ARG A 217 -8.45 -6.01 13.65
C ARG A 217 -7.83 -7.39 13.84
N GLU A 218 -8.27 -8.38 13.06
CA GLU A 218 -7.72 -9.75 13.08
C GLU A 218 -6.27 -9.81 12.59
N ASP A 219 -5.87 -8.93 11.66
CA ASP A 219 -4.47 -8.76 11.28
C ASP A 219 -3.65 -7.93 12.28
N GLY A 220 -4.28 -7.42 13.34
CA GLY A 220 -3.66 -6.68 14.44
C GLY A 220 -3.46 -5.18 14.17
N VAL A 221 -4.13 -4.63 13.15
CA VAL A 221 -4.19 -3.19 12.87
C VAL A 221 -5.36 -2.61 13.67
N LEU A 222 -5.03 -1.79 14.68
CA LEU A 222 -6.00 -1.22 15.63
C LEU A 222 -6.22 0.28 15.42
N LEU A 223 -5.29 0.95 14.74
CA LEU A 223 -5.34 2.36 14.40
C LEU A 223 -5.15 2.49 12.89
N ILE A 224 -6.07 3.14 12.18
CA ILE A 224 -5.95 3.34 10.73
C ILE A 224 -6.41 4.73 10.30
N GLN A 225 -5.73 5.30 9.31
CA GLN A 225 -6.24 6.42 8.53
C GLN A 225 -6.54 5.92 7.12
N ALA A 226 -7.83 5.72 6.83
CA ALA A 226 -8.28 5.17 5.55
C ALA A 226 -8.86 6.26 4.64
N ALA A 227 -8.44 6.28 3.38
CA ALA A 227 -9.00 7.17 2.37
C ALA A 227 -10.30 6.59 1.80
N ALA A 228 -11.34 7.42 1.69
CA ALA A 228 -12.62 7.06 1.09
C ALA A 228 -13.20 8.25 0.31
N ALA A 229 -14.00 7.95 -0.72
CA ALA A 229 -14.62 8.97 -1.57
C ALA A 229 -15.56 9.88 -0.77
N GLU A 230 -15.71 11.13 -1.20
CA GLU A 230 -16.44 12.17 -0.48
C GLU A 230 -17.92 11.84 -0.26
N ASP A 231 -18.51 11.05 -1.15
CA ASP A 231 -19.91 10.66 -1.17
C ASP A 231 -20.20 9.43 -0.27
N GLU A 232 -19.20 8.58 -0.05
CA GLU A 232 -19.27 7.41 0.83
C GLU A 232 -18.92 7.73 2.29
N ILE A 233 -18.18 8.82 2.51
CA ILE A 233 -17.52 9.06 3.80
C ILE A 233 -18.48 9.26 4.98
N PRO A 234 -19.65 9.93 4.88
CA PRO A 234 -20.47 10.20 6.07
C PRO A 234 -21.02 8.91 6.70
N GLN A 235 -21.46 7.97 5.87
CA GLN A 235 -21.97 6.68 6.30
C GLN A 235 -20.84 5.80 6.82
N LEU A 236 -19.69 5.79 6.14
CA LEU A 236 -18.52 5.07 6.61
C LEU A 236 -18.03 5.61 7.96
N ALA A 237 -18.08 6.94 8.16
CA ALA A 237 -17.67 7.59 9.40
C ALA A 237 -18.52 7.16 10.60
N GLN A 238 -19.84 7.07 10.40
CA GLN A 238 -20.76 6.57 11.42
C GLN A 238 -20.48 5.10 11.77
N LEU A 239 -20.21 4.26 10.77
CA LEU A 239 -19.89 2.84 10.99
C LEU A 239 -18.53 2.67 11.68
N ALA A 240 -17.54 3.48 11.31
CA ALA A 240 -16.23 3.51 11.97
C ALA A 240 -16.36 3.92 13.44
N GLN A 241 -17.19 4.92 13.75
CA GLN A 241 -17.45 5.34 15.13
C GLN A 241 -18.02 4.18 15.96
N GLY A 242 -19.10 3.56 15.50
CA GLY A 242 -19.71 2.42 16.21
C GLY A 242 -18.74 1.25 16.37
N TYR A 243 -17.93 0.95 15.34
CA TYR A 243 -16.92 -0.10 15.42
C TYR A 243 -15.82 0.22 16.45
N ASN A 244 -15.37 1.48 16.52
CA ASN A 244 -14.38 1.92 17.50
C ASN A 244 -14.89 1.77 18.93
N GLU A 245 -16.15 2.12 19.18
CA GLU A 245 -16.82 1.96 20.47
C GLU A 245 -16.94 0.47 20.87
N ASP A 246 -17.32 -0.39 19.93
CA ASP A 246 -17.51 -1.83 20.17
C ASP A 246 -16.20 -2.60 20.42
N TYR A 247 -15.09 -2.18 19.80
CA TYR A 247 -13.86 -2.99 19.73
C TYR A 247 -12.60 -2.31 20.28
N GLY A 248 -12.69 -1.08 20.79
CA GLY A 248 -11.52 -0.36 21.31
C GLY A 248 -10.48 -0.06 20.23
N THR A 249 -10.91 0.14 18.99
CA THR A 249 -10.07 0.57 17.85
C THR A 249 -10.14 2.09 17.66
N ASP A 250 -9.27 2.63 16.81
CA ASP A 250 -9.30 4.04 16.41
C ASP A 250 -9.20 4.18 14.89
N TYR A 251 -10.27 3.82 14.20
CA TYR A 251 -10.37 3.88 12.75
C TYR A 251 -10.86 5.26 12.32
N ARG A 252 -10.01 5.96 11.57
CA ARG A 252 -10.19 7.34 11.11
C ARG A 252 -10.19 7.41 9.59
N LEU A 253 -10.86 8.43 9.06
CA LEU A 253 -11.09 8.59 7.64
C LEU A 253 -10.48 9.87 7.10
N LEU A 254 -9.96 9.78 5.88
CA LEU A 254 -9.49 10.89 5.06
C LEU A 254 -10.44 11.06 3.87
N VAL A 255 -10.88 12.29 3.62
CA VAL A 255 -11.70 12.61 2.45
C VAL A 255 -10.82 12.57 1.21
N HIS A 256 -11.06 11.58 0.36
CA HIS A 256 -10.31 11.37 -0.86
C HIS A 256 -10.76 12.35 -1.95
N SER A 257 -9.82 13.08 -2.55
CA SER A 257 -10.09 14.03 -3.63
C SER A 257 -9.67 13.48 -4.99
N PRO A 258 -10.55 13.46 -6.02
CA PRO A 258 -10.23 13.01 -7.37
C PRO A 258 -9.44 14.05 -8.19
N HIS A 259 -8.60 14.85 -7.51
CA HIS A 259 -7.85 16.01 -8.03
C HIS A 259 -7.20 15.76 -9.41
N HIS A 260 -6.68 14.55 -9.66
CA HIS A 260 -6.01 14.23 -10.93
C HIS A 260 -6.90 14.37 -12.18
N TYR A 261 -8.22 14.20 -12.04
CA TYR A 261 -9.17 14.29 -13.15
C TYR A 261 -9.74 15.70 -13.37
N MET A 262 -9.33 16.65 -12.53
CA MET A 262 -9.86 18.00 -12.57
C MET A 262 -9.08 18.87 -13.57
N ARG A 263 -9.78 19.84 -14.15
CA ARG A 263 -9.16 20.91 -14.94
C ARG A 263 -8.52 21.92 -13.98
N ASP A 264 -7.55 22.69 -14.46
CA ASP A 264 -6.94 23.78 -13.70
C ASP A 264 -8.03 24.74 -13.16
N GLY A 265 -7.91 25.19 -11.91
CA GLY A 265 -8.91 26.04 -11.24
C GLY A 265 -10.08 25.29 -10.60
N ALA A 266 -10.27 23.99 -10.87
CA ALA A 266 -11.42 23.24 -10.35
C ALA A 266 -11.16 22.57 -8.99
N LEU A 267 -9.90 22.49 -8.52
CA LEU A 267 -9.58 21.87 -7.23
C LEU A 267 -10.17 22.69 -6.08
N SER A 268 -9.95 24.02 -6.07
CA SER A 268 -10.47 24.89 -5.00
C SER A 268 -12.00 24.82 -4.89
N ALA A 269 -12.71 24.76 -6.02
CA ALA A 269 -14.17 24.60 -6.05
C ALA A 269 -14.59 23.25 -5.44
N HIS A 270 -13.96 22.15 -5.84
CA HIS A 270 -14.24 20.83 -5.27
C HIS A 270 -13.94 20.78 -3.76
N LEU A 271 -12.79 21.31 -3.32
CA LEU A 271 -12.44 21.37 -1.91
C LEU A 271 -13.48 22.15 -1.11
N THR A 272 -14.00 23.25 -1.66
CA THR A 272 -15.00 24.11 -1.00
C THR A 272 -16.38 23.47 -0.97
N GLU A 273 -16.84 22.89 -2.08
CA GLU A 273 -18.20 22.39 -2.23
C GLU A 273 -18.40 20.98 -1.66
N LYS A 274 -17.36 20.15 -1.69
CA LYS A 274 -17.44 18.72 -1.34
C LYS A 274 -16.67 18.38 -0.07
N VAL A 275 -15.44 18.87 0.06
CA VAL A 275 -14.55 18.49 1.18
C VAL A 275 -14.80 19.33 2.43
N ALA A 276 -14.95 20.65 2.29
CA ALA A 276 -15.14 21.57 3.41
C ALA A 276 -16.34 21.19 4.31
N PRO A 277 -17.53 20.84 3.77
CA PRO A 277 -18.67 20.45 4.60
C PRO A 277 -18.37 19.24 5.49
N LEU A 278 -17.60 18.28 4.99
CA LEU A 278 -17.23 17.06 5.72
C LEU A 278 -16.24 17.36 6.86
N LEU A 279 -15.26 18.23 6.59
CA LEU A 279 -14.25 18.62 7.58
C LEU A 279 -14.80 19.60 8.64
N THR A 280 -15.82 20.40 8.30
CA THR A 280 -16.41 21.42 9.19
C THR A 280 -17.70 20.98 9.87
N GLY A 281 -18.35 19.89 9.41
CA GLY A 281 -19.60 19.35 9.97
C GLY A 281 -19.54 18.96 11.45
N GLN A 282 -20.59 18.37 11.99
CA GLN A 282 -20.63 17.88 13.38
C GLN A 282 -21.47 16.61 13.50
N GLY A 283 -21.33 15.89 14.62
CA GLY A 283 -22.11 14.69 14.93
C GLY A 283 -21.55 13.39 14.34
N ASN A 284 -22.34 12.33 14.45
CA ASN A 284 -21.87 10.94 14.26
C ASN A 284 -21.33 10.64 12.85
N GLY A 285 -21.90 11.26 11.81
CA GLY A 285 -21.42 11.13 10.42
C GLY A 285 -20.09 11.83 10.15
N HIS A 286 -19.47 12.47 11.15
CA HIS A 286 -18.25 13.26 10.97
C HIS A 286 -17.14 12.98 11.99
N ALA A 287 -17.45 12.31 13.11
CA ALA A 287 -16.56 12.18 14.27
C ALA A 287 -15.21 11.51 13.96
N THR A 288 -15.18 10.61 12.99
CA THR A 288 -13.98 9.86 12.57
C THR A 288 -13.26 10.48 11.37
N ILE A 289 -13.79 11.57 10.78
CA ILE A 289 -13.15 12.26 9.64
C ILE A 289 -12.08 13.21 10.19
N VAL A 290 -10.81 12.93 9.84
CA VAL A 290 -9.63 13.61 10.43
C VAL A 290 -8.81 14.44 9.45
N GLY A 291 -9.18 14.44 8.17
CA GLY A 291 -8.40 15.14 7.17
C GLY A 291 -8.80 14.83 5.74
N LEU A 292 -7.92 15.19 4.83
CA LEU A 292 -8.08 14.96 3.40
C LEU A 292 -6.90 14.16 2.84
N ASP A 293 -7.19 13.47 1.75
CA ASP A 293 -6.25 12.73 0.95
C ASP A 293 -6.26 13.28 -0.48
N LEU A 294 -5.14 13.88 -0.89
CA LEU A 294 -4.95 14.43 -2.23
C LEU A 294 -4.26 13.39 -3.11
N LEU A 295 -5.01 12.85 -4.07
CA LEU A 295 -4.51 11.92 -5.07
C LEU A 295 -3.38 12.57 -5.90
N GLY A 296 -2.35 11.79 -6.15
CA GLY A 296 -1.20 12.16 -6.96
C GLY A 296 -1.61 12.32 -8.42
N ALA A 297 -0.91 13.19 -9.15
CA ALA A 297 -1.14 13.35 -10.57
C ALA A 297 -0.20 12.44 -11.36
N GLU A 298 -0.74 11.37 -11.96
CA GLU A 298 0.03 10.31 -12.62
C GLU A 298 0.76 10.78 -13.88
N ASN A 299 0.17 11.73 -14.61
CA ASN A 299 0.77 12.34 -15.80
C ASN A 299 0.88 13.88 -15.72
N LYS A 300 0.38 14.51 -14.64
CA LYS A 300 0.39 15.97 -14.41
C LYS A 300 1.13 16.31 -13.11
N VAL A 301 1.21 17.58 -12.78
CA VAL A 301 1.73 18.04 -11.49
C VAL A 301 0.55 18.36 -10.60
N GLY A 302 0.61 17.98 -9.32
CA GLY A 302 -0.36 18.37 -8.31
C GLY A 302 -0.55 19.89 -8.25
N ASN A 303 -1.79 20.39 -8.17
CA ASN A 303 -2.04 21.82 -7.98
C ASN A 303 -1.95 22.20 -6.50
N TYR A 304 -0.73 22.11 -5.95
CA TYR A 304 -0.48 22.35 -4.53
C TYR A 304 -0.72 23.80 -4.12
N ALA A 305 -0.58 24.75 -5.05
CA ALA A 305 -0.83 26.17 -4.77
C ALA A 305 -2.31 26.42 -4.43
N GLU A 306 -3.24 25.82 -5.20
CA GLU A 306 -4.68 25.89 -4.88
C GLU A 306 -4.99 25.22 -3.55
N LEU A 307 -4.42 24.05 -3.26
CA LEU A 307 -4.59 23.37 -1.98
C LEU A 307 -4.12 24.27 -0.83
N PHE A 308 -2.92 24.85 -0.92
CA PHE A 308 -2.31 25.61 0.17
C PHE A 308 -3.07 26.92 0.41
N ALA A 309 -3.45 27.63 -0.66
CA ALA A 309 -4.28 28.81 -0.56
C ALA A 309 -5.64 28.48 0.10
N TRP A 310 -6.25 27.36 -0.27
CA TRP A 310 -7.51 26.90 0.33
C TRP A 310 -7.35 26.57 1.81
N LEU A 311 -6.29 25.86 2.20
CA LEU A 311 -6.00 25.52 3.60
C LEU A 311 -5.82 26.78 4.47
N GLN A 312 -5.10 27.79 3.96
CA GLN A 312 -4.93 29.07 4.64
C GLN A 312 -6.25 29.82 4.79
N ALA A 313 -7.04 29.91 3.72
CA ALA A 313 -8.34 30.59 3.73
C ALA A 313 -9.36 29.93 4.68
N ASN A 314 -9.28 28.60 4.84
CA ASN A 314 -10.24 27.82 5.65
C ASN A 314 -9.72 27.46 7.05
N ALA A 315 -8.52 27.89 7.44
CA ALA A 315 -7.91 27.54 8.71
C ALA A 315 -8.81 27.88 9.92
N GLY A 316 -9.49 29.02 9.90
CA GLY A 316 -10.42 29.42 10.96
C GLY A 316 -11.62 28.48 11.10
N ALA A 317 -12.23 28.09 9.98
CA ALA A 317 -13.37 27.16 9.97
C ALA A 317 -12.95 25.75 10.40
N LEU A 318 -11.80 25.26 9.91
CA LEU A 318 -11.24 23.97 10.27
C LEU A 318 -10.82 23.92 11.75
N GLY A 319 -10.35 25.04 12.31
CA GLY A 319 -10.05 25.19 13.73
C GLY A 319 -11.25 24.92 14.65
N GLY A 320 -12.48 24.89 14.13
CA GLY A 320 -13.67 24.43 14.85
C GLY A 320 -13.62 22.95 15.24
N ASN A 321 -12.99 22.10 14.42
CA ASN A 321 -12.93 20.64 14.58
C ASN A 321 -11.54 20.08 14.87
N PHE A 322 -10.50 20.86 14.56
CA PHE A 322 -9.10 20.46 14.67
C PHE A 322 -8.31 21.47 15.51
N GLY A 323 -7.19 21.02 16.06
CA GLY A 323 -6.28 21.86 16.85
C GLY A 323 -6.22 21.49 18.34
N ALA A 324 -5.05 21.71 18.94
CA ALA A 324 -4.86 21.54 20.38
C ALA A 324 -5.32 22.80 21.15
N GLY A 325 -6.55 22.81 21.66
CA GLY A 325 -7.04 23.86 22.56
C GLY A 325 -6.35 23.85 23.94
N ALA A 326 -6.47 24.94 24.71
CA ALA A 326 -5.84 25.17 26.03
C ALA A 326 -6.23 24.18 27.15
N GLY A 327 -7.11 23.22 26.87
CA GLY A 327 -7.28 21.98 27.63
C GLY A 327 -7.41 20.86 26.60
N ALA A 328 -6.35 20.06 26.43
CA ALA A 328 -6.16 19.00 25.42
C ALA A 328 -7.46 18.54 24.70
N GLY A 329 -7.78 19.16 23.56
CA GLY A 329 -8.73 18.64 22.58
C GLY A 329 -10.19 18.44 22.98
N ALA A 330 -10.69 19.00 24.09
CA ALA A 330 -12.09 18.81 24.50
C ALA A 330 -13.07 19.22 23.38
N GLY A 331 -13.78 18.24 22.82
CA GLY A 331 -14.76 18.43 21.72
C GLY A 331 -14.18 18.50 20.31
N LYS A 332 -12.85 18.35 20.11
CA LYS A 332 -12.22 18.27 18.78
C LYS A 332 -12.18 16.84 18.28
N ARG A 333 -12.21 16.66 16.95
CA ARG A 333 -12.16 15.33 16.31
C ARG A 333 -10.74 14.75 16.31
N ALA A 334 -9.76 15.62 16.14
CA ALA A 334 -8.34 15.31 16.15
C ALA A 334 -7.53 16.54 16.58
N LEU A 335 -6.32 16.33 17.09
CA LEU A 335 -5.42 17.44 17.46
C LEU A 335 -4.91 18.22 16.25
N ARG A 336 -4.90 17.59 15.06
CA ARG A 336 -4.53 18.20 13.79
C ARG A 336 -5.39 17.65 12.65
N ALA A 337 -5.70 18.48 11.68
CA ALA A 337 -6.21 18.07 10.39
C ALA A 337 -5.07 17.44 9.58
N ILE A 338 -5.26 16.18 9.18
CA ILE A 338 -4.29 15.47 8.35
C ILE A 338 -4.42 15.96 6.90
N VAL A 339 -3.30 16.35 6.32
CA VAL A 339 -3.19 16.66 4.89
C VAL A 339 -2.26 15.62 4.27
N HIS A 340 -2.87 14.58 3.71
CA HIS A 340 -2.13 13.54 3.01
C HIS A 340 -2.00 13.92 1.53
N ILE A 341 -0.79 13.81 0.99
CA ILE A 341 -0.48 14.13 -0.41
C ILE A 341 0.28 12.97 -1.02
N HIS A 342 -0.26 12.40 -2.08
CA HIS A 342 0.46 11.44 -2.89
C HIS A 342 1.41 12.16 -3.86
N CYS A 343 2.71 11.92 -3.68
CA CYS A 343 3.76 12.56 -4.48
C CYS A 343 4.26 11.67 -5.64
N GLY A 344 3.67 10.49 -5.84
CA GLY A 344 4.15 9.51 -6.81
C GLY A 344 3.11 8.45 -7.16
N GLU A 345 1.96 8.86 -7.69
CA GLU A 345 1.03 7.92 -8.30
C GLU A 345 1.32 7.78 -9.79
N GLY A 346 0.97 6.63 -10.37
CA GLY A 346 1.17 6.36 -11.78
C GLY A 346 1.91 5.06 -11.98
N SER A 347 1.20 4.04 -12.43
CA SER A 347 1.86 2.80 -12.88
C SER A 347 2.68 2.97 -14.17
N GLY A 348 2.90 4.22 -14.59
CA GLY A 348 3.51 4.59 -15.85
C GLY A 348 2.62 4.27 -17.05
N PHE A 349 1.30 4.08 -16.86
CA PHE A 349 0.42 3.75 -17.97
C PHE A 349 0.22 4.96 -18.90
N GLY A 350 -0.01 4.67 -20.18
CA GLY A 350 -0.10 5.70 -21.23
C GLY A 350 -0.38 5.08 -22.58
N THR A 351 -0.21 5.85 -23.66
CA THR A 351 -0.45 5.39 -25.04
C THR A 351 0.26 4.09 -25.36
N GLU A 352 1.54 3.97 -24.96
CA GLU A 352 2.40 2.81 -25.23
C GLU A 352 2.55 1.83 -24.07
N ASN A 353 1.87 2.08 -22.95
CA ASN A 353 1.94 1.24 -21.76
C ASN A 353 0.52 0.99 -21.21
N ARG A 354 -0.25 0.15 -21.93
CA ARG A 354 -1.67 -0.16 -21.67
C ARG A 354 -1.99 -1.62 -22.01
N SER A 355 -3.25 -2.04 -22.02
CA SER A 355 -3.59 -3.41 -22.42
C SER A 355 -3.25 -3.68 -23.90
N VAL A 356 -3.13 -4.95 -24.30
CA VAL A 356 -2.88 -5.33 -25.70
C VAL A 356 -4.03 -4.88 -26.60
N VAL A 357 -5.26 -5.13 -26.17
CA VAL A 357 -6.49 -4.79 -26.89
C VAL A 357 -6.63 -3.26 -27.01
N GLY A 358 -6.46 -2.55 -25.90
CA GLY A 358 -6.59 -1.09 -25.88
C GLY A 358 -5.47 -0.37 -26.65
N TYR A 359 -4.24 -0.92 -26.65
CA TYR A 359 -3.19 -0.42 -27.54
C TYR A 359 -3.61 -0.54 -29.00
N TYR A 360 -4.12 -1.70 -29.42
CA TYR A 360 -4.55 -1.88 -30.81
C TYR A 360 -5.72 -0.95 -31.16
N MET A 361 -6.74 -0.87 -30.30
CA MET A 361 -7.89 0.02 -30.49
C MET A 361 -7.51 1.50 -30.56
N HIS A 362 -6.50 1.91 -29.79
CA HIS A 362 -5.95 3.26 -29.88
C HIS A 362 -5.39 3.56 -31.27
N GLN A 363 -4.63 2.62 -31.84
CA GLN A 363 -3.95 2.77 -33.13
C GLN A 363 -4.91 2.68 -34.32
N VAL A 364 -5.81 1.70 -34.33
CA VAL A 364 -6.62 1.37 -35.52
C VAL A 364 -8.10 1.72 -35.41
N GLY A 365 -8.59 2.07 -34.21
CA GLY A 365 -10.02 2.21 -33.95
C GLY A 365 -10.68 0.86 -33.68
N ASP A 366 -11.82 0.58 -34.33
CA ASP A 366 -12.54 -0.69 -34.13
C ASP A 366 -11.81 -1.85 -34.83
N PRO A 367 -11.31 -2.86 -34.09
CA PRO A 367 -10.56 -3.96 -34.69
C PRO A 367 -11.42 -4.84 -35.62
N ASP A 368 -10.78 -5.42 -36.64
CA ASP A 368 -11.46 -6.33 -37.56
C ASP A 368 -11.62 -7.76 -37.01
N ARG A 369 -12.40 -8.59 -37.70
CA ARG A 369 -12.61 -9.99 -37.30
C ARG A 369 -11.33 -10.82 -37.29
N ARG A 370 -10.34 -10.47 -38.11
CA ARG A 370 -9.06 -11.20 -38.18
C ARG A 370 -8.23 -10.95 -36.92
N PHE A 371 -8.28 -9.74 -36.38
CA PHE A 371 -7.68 -9.42 -35.09
C PHE A 371 -8.28 -10.27 -33.97
N TYR A 372 -9.61 -10.35 -33.87
CA TYR A 372 -10.28 -11.14 -32.82
C TYR A 372 -9.94 -12.63 -32.90
N ALA A 373 -9.91 -13.19 -34.12
CA ALA A 373 -9.51 -14.57 -34.33
C ALA A 373 -8.04 -14.80 -33.93
N ALA A 374 -7.14 -13.88 -34.29
CA ALA A 374 -5.72 -13.95 -33.91
C ALA A 374 -5.51 -13.80 -32.39
N LEU A 375 -6.26 -12.91 -31.75
CA LEU A 375 -6.20 -12.71 -30.30
C LEU A 375 -6.72 -13.92 -29.53
N SER A 376 -7.86 -14.49 -29.95
CA SER A 376 -8.39 -15.72 -29.35
C SER A 376 -7.39 -16.88 -29.53
N ALA A 377 -6.87 -17.08 -30.75
CA ALA A 377 -5.82 -18.07 -31.02
C ALA A 377 -4.62 -17.90 -30.08
N TYR A 378 -4.12 -16.66 -29.96
CA TYR A 378 -3.01 -16.32 -29.08
C TYR A 378 -3.27 -16.71 -27.63
N VAL A 379 -4.46 -16.39 -27.11
CA VAL A 379 -4.85 -16.73 -25.73
C VAL A 379 -4.90 -18.24 -25.51
N LEU A 380 -5.51 -18.97 -26.44
CA LEU A 380 -5.70 -20.42 -26.31
C LEU A 380 -4.41 -21.21 -26.53
N ASP A 381 -3.52 -20.74 -27.41
CA ASP A 381 -2.20 -21.33 -27.63
C ASP A 381 -1.32 -21.15 -26.38
N ALA A 382 -1.32 -19.95 -25.79
CA ALA A 382 -0.63 -19.69 -24.52
C ALA A 382 -1.20 -20.53 -23.37
N TRP A 383 -2.52 -20.71 -23.34
CA TRP A 383 -3.17 -21.59 -22.36
C TRP A 383 -2.70 -23.04 -22.51
N SER A 384 -2.72 -23.56 -23.72
CA SER A 384 -2.25 -24.92 -24.03
C SER A 384 -0.77 -25.10 -23.65
N ALA A 385 0.07 -24.11 -23.94
CA ALA A 385 1.49 -24.12 -23.57
C ALA A 385 1.69 -24.11 -22.04
N ALA A 386 0.95 -23.28 -21.31
CA ALA A 386 1.00 -23.24 -19.85
C ALA A 386 0.56 -24.57 -19.22
N GLN A 387 -0.48 -25.21 -19.77
CA GLN A 387 -0.89 -26.55 -19.35
C GLN A 387 0.19 -27.61 -19.64
N ALA A 388 0.85 -27.55 -20.80
CA ALA A 388 1.92 -28.47 -21.17
C ALA A 388 3.14 -28.34 -20.23
N ARG A 389 3.63 -27.11 -20.00
CA ARG A 389 4.76 -26.85 -19.08
C ARG A 389 4.51 -27.37 -17.66
N ARG A 390 3.26 -27.31 -17.20
CA ARG A 390 2.85 -27.89 -15.90
C ARG A 390 3.04 -29.41 -15.85
N ARG A 391 2.77 -30.12 -16.95
CA ARG A 391 2.96 -31.57 -17.02
C ARG A 391 4.45 -31.93 -16.92
N ASP A 392 5.31 -31.12 -17.54
CA ASP A 392 6.75 -31.36 -17.61
C ASP A 392 7.50 -30.92 -16.33
N SER A 393 7.00 -29.90 -15.62
CA SER A 393 7.65 -29.34 -14.43
C SER A 393 6.85 -29.58 -13.14
N ARG A 394 6.83 -30.82 -12.63
CA ARG A 394 6.13 -31.18 -11.37
C ARG A 394 6.62 -30.44 -10.11
N ARG A 395 7.81 -29.81 -10.13
CA ARG A 395 8.43 -29.09 -9.00
C ARG A 395 8.21 -27.56 -9.04
N GLY A 396 7.07 -27.10 -9.54
CA GLY A 396 6.73 -25.67 -9.58
C GLY A 396 6.89 -24.97 -8.22
N SER A 397 7.20 -23.67 -8.25
CA SER A 397 7.38 -22.86 -7.04
C SER A 397 6.12 -22.88 -6.15
N ARG A 398 6.27 -23.33 -4.89
CA ARG A 398 5.22 -23.30 -3.86
C ARG A 398 4.42 -21.98 -3.89
N GLY A 399 3.10 -22.06 -3.83
CA GLY A 399 2.21 -20.92 -3.50
C GLY A 399 1.53 -20.17 -4.66
N THR A 400 1.53 -20.67 -5.89
CA THR A 400 0.73 -20.09 -7.00
C THR A 400 -0.50 -20.94 -7.30
N ALA A 401 -1.68 -20.32 -7.36
CA ALA A 401 -2.90 -20.97 -7.83
C ALA A 401 -2.78 -21.27 -9.34
N VAL A 402 -3.32 -22.40 -9.79
CA VAL A 402 -3.37 -22.80 -11.20
C VAL A 402 -4.43 -21.94 -11.92
N PRO A 403 -4.21 -21.48 -13.16
CA PRO A 403 -3.11 -21.81 -14.06
C PRO A 403 -1.83 -21.00 -13.83
N GLN A 404 -0.75 -21.70 -13.47
CA GLN A 404 0.57 -21.10 -13.25
C GLN A 404 1.24 -20.83 -14.61
N GLY A 405 1.80 -19.63 -14.78
CA GLY A 405 2.59 -19.29 -15.97
C GLY A 405 1.81 -18.73 -17.16
N LEU A 406 0.46 -18.74 -17.15
CA LEU A 406 -0.35 -18.27 -18.30
C LEU A 406 0.01 -16.83 -18.70
N PHE A 407 0.08 -15.91 -17.74
CA PHE A 407 0.39 -14.51 -18.05
C PHE A 407 1.86 -14.32 -18.44
N GLU A 408 2.75 -15.17 -17.92
CA GLU A 408 4.14 -15.22 -18.38
C GLU A 408 4.23 -15.70 -19.85
N GLU A 409 3.46 -16.72 -20.25
CA GLU A 409 3.35 -17.10 -21.66
C GLU A 409 2.79 -15.95 -22.48
N LEU A 410 1.64 -15.39 -22.09
CA LEU A 410 0.94 -14.34 -22.83
C LEU A 410 1.71 -13.02 -22.97
N PHE A 411 2.59 -12.67 -22.04
CA PHE A 411 3.12 -11.29 -21.99
C PHE A 411 4.62 -11.20 -21.79
N ALA A 412 5.30 -12.24 -21.29
CA ALA A 412 6.75 -12.20 -21.10
C ALA A 412 7.50 -12.95 -22.21
N ASN A 413 6.98 -14.10 -22.63
CA ASN A 413 7.67 -14.99 -23.56
C ASN A 413 7.29 -14.77 -25.02
N THR A 414 6.14 -14.15 -25.28
CA THR A 414 5.64 -13.87 -26.62
C THR A 414 5.17 -12.42 -26.74
N ALA A 415 5.48 -11.78 -27.87
CA ALA A 415 4.85 -10.54 -28.27
C ALA A 415 3.71 -10.87 -29.24
N PHE A 416 2.53 -10.31 -29.01
CA PHE A 416 1.41 -10.48 -29.93
C PHE A 416 1.55 -9.49 -31.08
N SER A 417 1.69 -9.99 -32.30
CA SER A 417 1.86 -9.15 -33.49
C SER A 417 0.67 -9.32 -34.43
N HIS A 418 0.10 -8.21 -34.89
CA HIS A 418 -1.02 -8.23 -35.83
C HIS A 418 -1.02 -6.97 -36.70
N GLY A 419 -1.29 -7.12 -38.00
CA GLY A 419 -1.44 -5.97 -38.91
C GLY A 419 -0.21 -5.05 -38.99
N GLY A 420 1.00 -5.57 -38.74
CA GLY A 420 2.24 -4.77 -38.68
C GLY A 420 2.51 -4.10 -37.33
N HIS A 421 1.61 -4.24 -36.36
CA HIS A 421 1.80 -3.75 -34.99
C HIS A 421 2.38 -4.85 -34.10
N VAL A 422 3.34 -4.49 -33.24
CA VAL A 422 3.86 -5.35 -32.17
C VAL A 422 3.26 -4.88 -30.86
N LEU A 423 2.30 -5.63 -30.34
CA LEU A 423 1.49 -5.26 -29.20
C LEU A 423 2.12 -5.79 -27.93
N ARG A 424 2.47 -4.88 -27.02
CA ARG A 424 3.04 -5.20 -25.71
C ARG A 424 2.08 -4.74 -24.64
N ARG A 425 1.74 -5.66 -23.73
CA ARG A 425 0.92 -5.33 -22.58
C ARG A 425 1.70 -4.49 -21.59
N PHE A 426 0.97 -3.64 -20.87
CA PHE A 426 1.36 -3.03 -19.62
C PHE A 426 2.11 -4.02 -18.72
N ASP A 427 3.29 -3.60 -18.27
CA ASP A 427 4.10 -4.30 -17.28
C ASP A 427 4.69 -3.26 -16.33
N VAL A 428 4.22 -3.21 -15.09
CA VAL A 428 4.68 -2.23 -14.09
C VAL A 428 6.20 -2.22 -13.87
N ASN A 429 6.88 -3.31 -14.22
CA ASN A 429 8.32 -3.43 -14.07
C ASN A 429 9.08 -3.14 -15.37
N ALA A 430 8.41 -2.93 -16.51
CA ALA A 430 9.09 -2.61 -17.76
C ALA A 430 9.92 -1.32 -17.61
N PRO A 431 11.07 -1.20 -18.28
CA PRO A 431 11.92 -0.01 -18.19
C PRO A 431 11.15 1.30 -18.40
N LEU A 432 10.26 1.34 -19.41
CA LEU A 432 9.40 2.49 -19.69
C LEU A 432 8.50 2.86 -18.50
N SER A 433 7.82 1.88 -17.89
CA SER A 433 6.92 2.13 -16.75
C SER A 433 7.68 2.66 -15.54
N ARG A 434 8.88 2.13 -15.29
CA ARG A 434 9.76 2.57 -14.19
C ARG A 434 10.30 3.98 -14.41
N GLU A 435 10.68 4.29 -15.65
CA GLU A 435 11.17 5.61 -16.04
C GLU A 435 10.07 6.66 -15.92
N LEU A 436 8.87 6.37 -16.44
CA LEU A 436 7.71 7.26 -16.32
C LEU A 436 7.30 7.47 -14.86
N ALA A 437 7.15 6.40 -14.08
CA ALA A 437 6.82 6.49 -12.66
C ALA A 437 7.85 7.35 -11.90
N GLY A 438 9.14 7.09 -12.12
CA GLY A 438 10.22 7.87 -11.51
C GLY A 438 10.25 9.33 -11.96
N TYR A 439 10.02 9.61 -13.23
CA TYR A 439 9.96 10.97 -13.77
C TYR A 439 8.80 11.76 -13.15
N HIS A 440 7.59 11.19 -13.12
CA HIS A 440 6.41 11.86 -12.59
C HIS A 440 6.50 12.08 -11.08
N ALA A 441 7.00 11.09 -10.32
CA ALA A 441 7.22 11.24 -8.89
C ALA A 441 8.21 12.38 -8.60
N LYS A 442 9.35 12.40 -9.29
CA LYS A 442 10.36 13.47 -9.16
C LYS A 442 9.79 14.86 -9.44
N ARG A 443 9.02 15.00 -10.53
CA ARG A 443 8.40 16.27 -10.92
C ARG A 443 7.38 16.73 -9.87
N ASN A 444 6.56 15.81 -9.34
CA ASN A 444 5.56 16.12 -8.33
C ASN A 444 6.19 16.59 -7.00
N VAL A 445 7.23 15.89 -6.52
CA VAL A 445 7.92 16.28 -5.28
C VAL A 445 8.61 17.64 -5.44
N MET A 446 9.25 17.90 -6.59
CA MET A 446 9.88 19.20 -6.83
C MET A 446 8.87 20.34 -6.91
N ALA A 447 7.71 20.12 -7.53
CA ALA A 447 6.65 21.11 -7.54
C ALA A 447 6.09 21.38 -6.14
N LEU A 448 5.93 20.35 -5.31
CA LEU A 448 5.54 20.50 -3.91
C LEU A 448 6.57 21.35 -3.14
N SER A 449 7.86 21.06 -3.30
CA SER A 449 8.96 21.85 -2.71
C SER A 449 8.90 23.32 -3.16
N GLN A 450 8.66 23.57 -4.46
CA GLN A 450 8.52 24.93 -4.97
C GLN A 450 7.33 25.66 -4.34
N THR A 451 6.18 25.01 -4.20
CA THR A 451 4.99 25.61 -3.56
C THR A 451 5.20 25.84 -2.06
N LEU A 452 5.91 24.95 -1.37
CA LEU A 452 6.27 25.13 0.05
C LEU A 452 7.13 26.38 0.28
N ASP A 453 8.00 26.71 -0.67
CA ASP A 453 8.89 27.88 -0.58
C ASP A 453 8.26 29.19 -1.09
N GLN A 454 7.03 29.13 -1.62
CA GLN A 454 6.34 30.34 -2.10
C GLN A 454 5.89 31.23 -0.93
N PRO A 455 5.79 32.56 -1.15
CA PRO A 455 5.20 33.47 -0.17
C PRO A 455 3.81 33.01 0.23
N SER A 456 3.56 32.99 1.54
CA SER A 456 2.30 32.57 2.11
C SER A 456 1.32 33.75 2.20
N ALA A 457 0.02 33.48 2.36
CA ALA A 457 -0.95 34.54 2.69
C ALA A 457 -0.68 35.20 4.07
N THR A 458 0.04 34.52 4.97
CA THR A 458 0.55 35.11 6.21
C THR A 458 1.76 36.00 5.88
N PRO A 459 1.73 37.31 6.21
CA PRO A 459 2.81 38.23 5.85
C PRO A 459 4.17 37.83 6.42
N GLY A 460 5.22 37.97 5.60
CA GLY A 460 6.61 37.78 6.02
C GLY A 460 7.07 36.33 6.20
N THR A 461 6.32 35.35 5.69
CA THR A 461 6.68 33.93 5.79
C THR A 461 6.29 33.15 4.53
N ASP A 462 6.84 31.94 4.37
CA ASP A 462 6.55 31.02 3.25
C ASP A 462 5.46 29.99 3.63
N CYS A 463 4.97 29.25 2.64
CA CYS A 463 3.93 28.25 2.85
C CYS A 463 4.34 27.14 3.83
N TYR A 464 5.60 26.69 3.81
CA TYR A 464 6.10 25.68 4.74
C TYR A 464 5.99 26.14 6.19
N HIS A 465 6.43 27.37 6.49
CA HIS A 465 6.36 27.92 7.84
C HIS A 465 4.93 28.24 8.26
N ALA A 466 4.08 28.70 7.34
CA ALA A 466 2.69 28.99 7.64
C ALA A 466 1.84 27.73 7.89
N LEU A 467 2.04 26.66 7.10
CA LEU A 467 1.15 25.48 7.11
C LEU A 467 1.74 24.25 7.80
N VAL A 468 3.06 24.12 7.88
CA VAL A 468 3.72 22.87 8.30
C VAL A 468 4.55 23.07 9.58
N HIS A 469 5.56 23.94 9.54
CA HIS A 469 6.54 24.06 10.63
C HIS A 469 5.91 24.62 11.91
N GLY A 470 5.84 23.80 12.97
CA GLY A 470 5.27 24.23 14.24
C GLY A 470 3.76 24.55 14.19
N ASN A 471 3.09 24.25 13.06
CA ASN A 471 1.68 24.53 12.90
C ASN A 471 0.85 23.65 13.84
N ALA A 472 -0.09 24.25 14.57
CA ALA A 472 -0.93 23.55 15.55
C ALA A 472 -2.20 22.93 14.96
N LEU A 473 -2.55 23.30 13.73
CA LEU A 473 -3.79 22.91 13.06
C LEU A 473 -3.57 21.78 12.06
N PHE A 474 -2.48 21.78 11.29
CA PHE A 474 -2.25 20.82 10.21
C PHE A 474 -1.11 19.85 10.51
N ALA A 475 -1.22 18.64 9.97
CA ALA A 475 -0.14 17.66 9.90
C ALA A 475 -0.05 17.14 8.46
N PHE A 476 1.10 17.36 7.83
CA PHE A 476 1.33 16.91 6.46
C PHE A 476 2.04 15.57 6.43
N ARG A 477 1.56 14.68 5.56
CA ARG A 477 2.19 13.40 5.28
C ARG A 477 2.26 13.15 3.77
N LEU A 478 3.40 12.69 3.30
CA LEU A 478 3.66 12.42 1.89
C LEU A 478 3.66 10.91 1.61
N GLY A 479 2.75 10.50 0.74
CA GLY A 479 2.65 9.15 0.17
C GLY A 479 3.45 9.01 -1.10
N HIS A 480 3.97 7.81 -1.33
CA HIS A 480 4.74 7.42 -2.53
C HIS A 480 5.98 8.29 -2.84
N ASP A 481 6.43 9.13 -1.89
CA ASP A 481 7.65 9.94 -2.03
C ASP A 481 8.89 9.07 -1.77
N TYR A 482 9.27 8.26 -2.76
CA TYR A 482 10.45 7.39 -2.69
C TYR A 482 11.71 8.04 -3.30
N TYR A 483 11.55 8.83 -4.36
CA TYR A 483 12.68 9.30 -5.18
C TYR A 483 13.42 10.52 -4.59
N TYR A 484 12.78 11.33 -3.73
CA TYR A 484 13.39 12.52 -3.11
C TYR A 484 13.15 12.60 -1.61
N ARG A 485 12.83 11.48 -0.97
CA ARG A 485 12.56 11.42 0.48
C ARG A 485 13.65 12.05 1.33
N SER A 486 14.91 11.69 1.09
CA SER A 486 16.04 12.22 1.87
C SER A 486 16.18 13.74 1.71
N TYR A 487 15.91 14.27 0.51
CA TYR A 487 15.88 15.71 0.26
C TYR A 487 14.72 16.37 1.03
N MET A 488 13.51 15.80 0.95
CA MET A 488 12.33 16.32 1.66
C MET A 488 12.51 16.28 3.18
N ALA A 489 13.05 15.20 3.72
CA ALA A 489 13.32 15.04 5.15
C ALA A 489 14.37 16.04 5.66
N ALA A 490 15.40 16.31 4.86
CA ALA A 490 16.46 17.26 5.21
C ALA A 490 15.99 18.72 5.14
N ARG A 491 15.23 19.08 4.10
CA ARG A 491 14.77 20.46 3.86
C ARG A 491 13.53 20.82 4.69
N TYR A 492 12.61 19.87 4.88
CA TYR A 492 11.31 20.07 5.52
C TYR A 492 11.09 19.06 6.66
N PRO A 493 11.83 19.16 7.77
CA PRO A 493 11.87 18.14 8.83
C PRO A 493 10.56 17.90 9.60
N TRP A 494 9.51 18.68 9.34
CA TRP A 494 8.17 18.49 9.91
C TRP A 494 7.21 17.70 9.00
N LEU A 495 7.61 17.39 7.76
CA LEU A 495 6.84 16.53 6.86
C LEU A 495 7.04 15.05 7.22
N ALA A 496 5.95 14.33 7.44
CA ALA A 496 5.96 12.90 7.67
C ALA A 496 5.82 12.11 6.35
N PHE A 497 6.09 10.80 6.39
CA PHE A 497 5.91 9.88 5.25
C PHE A 497 5.07 8.69 5.68
N ASP A 498 4.17 8.18 4.85
CA ASP A 498 3.62 6.82 4.96
C ASP A 498 4.45 5.88 4.08
N THR A 499 5.23 5.05 4.73
CA THR A 499 6.26 4.25 4.09
C THR A 499 5.72 2.89 3.71
N ASN A 500 5.71 2.61 2.41
CA ASN A 500 5.49 1.28 1.83
C ASN A 500 6.82 0.80 1.24
N LEU A 501 7.30 -0.38 1.65
CA LEU A 501 8.62 -0.91 1.29
C LEU A 501 8.55 -1.99 0.20
N GLY A 502 7.44 -2.70 0.04
CA GLY A 502 7.45 -3.92 -0.76
C GLY A 502 6.24 -4.19 -1.65
N SER A 503 5.33 -3.24 -1.83
CA SER A 503 4.12 -3.52 -2.62
C SER A 503 4.36 -3.51 -4.13
N ASN A 504 5.01 -2.48 -4.67
CA ASN A 504 5.31 -2.33 -6.09
C ASN A 504 6.37 -1.24 -6.35
N VAL A 505 6.75 -1.03 -7.62
CA VAL A 505 7.86 -0.13 -8.03
C VAL A 505 7.50 1.34 -7.82
N ILE A 506 6.20 1.64 -7.84
CA ILE A 506 5.64 2.98 -7.83
C ILE A 506 5.58 3.51 -6.40
N THR A 507 5.13 2.67 -5.48
CA THR A 507 4.78 3.04 -4.11
C THR A 507 5.83 2.64 -3.08
N GLY A 508 6.85 1.84 -3.46
CA GLY A 508 7.83 1.32 -2.52
C GLY A 508 9.17 0.89 -3.08
N ALA A 509 9.97 0.25 -2.23
CA ALA A 509 11.40 0.03 -2.46
C ALA A 509 11.74 -0.91 -3.62
N SER A 510 10.75 -1.57 -4.21
CA SER A 510 10.97 -2.35 -5.42
C SER A 510 11.38 -1.51 -6.63
N GLY A 511 11.16 -0.18 -6.59
CA GLY A 511 11.66 0.75 -7.61
C GLY A 511 13.19 0.82 -7.71
N VAL A 512 13.92 0.36 -6.68
CA VAL A 512 15.39 0.37 -6.60
C VAL A 512 16.06 -0.76 -7.37
N PHE A 513 15.34 -1.84 -7.67
CA PHE A 513 15.96 -3.02 -8.30
C PHE A 513 16.29 -2.75 -9.75
N ASP A 514 17.51 -3.04 -10.23
CA ASP A 514 17.90 -2.72 -11.62
C ASP A 514 17.05 -3.41 -12.70
N SER A 515 16.43 -4.56 -12.38
CA SER A 515 15.56 -5.26 -13.31
C SER A 515 14.37 -5.96 -12.65
N VAL A 516 13.36 -6.24 -13.46
CA VAL A 516 12.18 -7.06 -13.12
C VAL A 516 12.60 -8.42 -12.55
N GLN A 517 13.61 -9.02 -13.18
CA GLN A 517 14.12 -10.32 -12.79
C GLN A 517 14.85 -10.24 -11.45
N GLY A 518 15.60 -9.16 -11.20
CA GLY A 518 16.21 -8.88 -9.90
C GLY A 518 15.17 -8.84 -8.77
N TYR A 519 14.09 -8.07 -8.93
CA TYR A 519 13.01 -8.01 -7.92
C TYR A 519 12.30 -9.36 -7.72
N ARG A 520 12.05 -10.10 -8.81
CA ARG A 520 11.39 -11.42 -8.76
C ARG A 520 12.23 -12.49 -8.07
N LEU A 521 13.54 -12.49 -8.33
CA LEU A 521 14.47 -13.45 -7.76
C LEU A 521 14.73 -13.17 -6.27
N ASN A 522 14.60 -11.91 -5.84
CA ASN A 522 14.76 -11.49 -4.45
C ASN A 522 13.49 -11.78 -3.61
N ARG A 523 13.15 -13.07 -3.48
CA ARG A 523 11.98 -13.54 -2.72
C ARG A 523 12.06 -13.19 -1.24
N GLY A 524 13.26 -13.06 -0.68
CA GLY A 524 13.44 -12.67 0.72
C GLY A 524 12.88 -11.26 0.97
N TYR A 525 13.12 -10.29 0.08
CA TYR A 525 12.62 -8.94 0.29
C TYR A 525 11.14 -8.85 -0.05
N ARG A 526 10.73 -9.45 -1.17
CA ARG A 526 9.34 -9.39 -1.65
C ARG A 526 8.36 -10.17 -0.77
N GLN A 527 8.69 -11.41 -0.41
CA GLN A 527 7.76 -12.35 0.25
C GLN A 527 8.10 -12.60 1.72
N LEU A 528 9.23 -12.06 2.22
CA LEU A 528 9.78 -12.36 3.55
C LEU A 528 9.98 -13.87 3.74
N ASP A 529 10.39 -14.53 2.66
CA ASP A 529 10.63 -15.97 2.60
C ASP A 529 11.66 -16.26 1.48
N GLY A 530 12.94 -16.21 1.84
CA GLY A 530 14.06 -16.44 0.91
C GLY A 530 15.25 -15.51 1.13
N TYR A 531 16.08 -15.38 0.09
CA TYR A 531 17.29 -14.56 0.10
C TYR A 531 17.02 -13.12 -0.32
N ILE A 532 17.78 -12.20 0.29
CA ILE A 532 17.85 -10.78 0.01
C ILE A 532 19.29 -10.42 -0.34
N ASP A 533 19.51 -9.86 -1.51
CA ASP A 533 20.79 -9.26 -1.88
C ASP A 533 21.12 -8.08 -0.94
N THR A 534 22.34 -8.05 -0.41
CA THR A 534 22.82 -6.98 0.47
C THR A 534 22.89 -5.63 -0.24
N ASP A 535 23.14 -5.61 -1.54
CA ASP A 535 23.22 -4.37 -2.31
C ASP A 535 21.83 -3.71 -2.42
N VAL A 536 20.78 -4.53 -2.44
CA VAL A 536 19.39 -4.07 -2.32
C VAL A 536 19.13 -3.49 -0.94
N LEU A 537 19.54 -4.16 0.15
CA LEU A 537 19.35 -3.63 1.51
C LEU A 537 20.06 -2.28 1.70
N GLU A 538 21.25 -2.13 1.13
CA GLU A 538 22.00 -0.86 1.15
C GLU A 538 21.26 0.23 0.37
N ALA A 539 20.89 -0.04 -0.88
CA ALA A 539 20.25 0.93 -1.76
C ALA A 539 18.86 1.36 -1.25
N VAL A 540 18.06 0.41 -0.77
CA VAL A 540 16.78 0.71 -0.12
C VAL A 540 16.98 1.48 1.18
N GLY A 541 17.95 1.06 2.00
CA GLY A 541 18.26 1.76 3.24
C GLY A 541 18.68 3.21 3.00
N ASN A 542 19.41 3.50 1.94
CA ASN A 542 19.81 4.86 1.59
C ASN A 542 18.62 5.70 1.10
N ALA A 543 17.71 5.12 0.32
CA ALA A 543 16.52 5.81 -0.18
C ALA A 543 15.46 6.08 0.91
N VAL A 544 15.32 5.17 1.88
CA VAL A 544 14.23 5.24 2.89
C VAL A 544 14.68 5.80 4.22
N LEU A 545 15.83 5.36 4.72
CA LEU A 545 16.22 5.60 6.11
C LEU A 545 17.03 6.89 6.29
N SER A 546 17.55 7.51 5.21
CA SER A 546 18.32 8.77 5.26
C SER A 546 19.30 8.85 6.45
N MET A 547 20.04 7.77 6.72
CA MET A 547 20.93 7.62 7.88
C MET A 547 22.33 8.21 7.65
N GLU A 548 22.44 9.28 6.86
CA GLU A 548 23.72 9.96 6.67
C GLU A 548 23.99 10.95 7.81
N SER A 549 25.25 11.06 8.24
CA SER A 549 25.68 11.95 9.34
C SER A 549 25.56 13.45 9.03
N GLN A 550 25.06 13.81 7.85
CA GLN A 550 24.88 15.19 7.40
C GLN A 550 23.82 15.96 8.23
N GLY A 551 23.00 15.24 9.01
CA GLY A 551 21.98 15.83 9.88
C GLY A 551 22.48 16.35 11.24
N LEU A 552 23.78 16.22 11.55
CA LEU A 552 24.38 16.71 12.80
C LEU A 552 25.14 18.02 12.58
N ASP A 553 25.01 18.96 13.52
CA ASP A 553 25.81 20.17 13.53
C ASP A 553 27.26 19.91 14.00
N ARG A 554 28.14 20.90 13.80
CA ARG A 554 29.57 20.78 14.17
C ARG A 554 29.77 20.56 15.68
N ALA A 555 28.93 21.12 16.53
CA ALA A 555 29.04 20.98 17.98
C ALA A 555 28.60 19.59 18.44
N GLN A 556 27.53 19.05 17.88
CA GLN A 556 27.08 17.67 18.09
C GLN A 556 28.16 16.68 17.66
N ILE A 557 28.75 16.87 16.47
CA ILE A 557 29.85 16.02 15.98
C ILE A 557 31.03 16.04 16.94
N ALA A 558 31.49 17.23 17.35
CA ALA A 558 32.60 17.37 18.29
C ALA A 558 32.30 16.71 19.63
N ARG A 559 31.07 16.83 20.15
CA ARG A 559 30.67 16.20 21.40
C ARG A 559 30.64 14.68 21.29
N PHE A 560 30.04 14.11 20.24
CA PHE A 560 30.05 12.66 20.03
C PHE A 560 31.46 12.10 19.84
N LEU A 561 32.36 12.83 19.18
CA LEU A 561 33.77 12.43 19.06
C LEU A 561 34.44 12.37 20.44
N ALA A 562 34.24 13.39 21.27
CA ALA A 562 34.77 13.41 22.64
C ALA A 562 34.21 12.25 23.49
N LEU A 563 32.91 11.96 23.38
CA LEU A 563 32.30 10.80 24.05
C LEU A 563 32.89 9.47 23.56
N GLY A 564 33.15 9.33 22.26
CA GLY A 564 33.78 8.13 21.72
C GLY A 564 35.21 7.90 22.23
N GLN A 565 35.93 8.99 22.54
CA GLN A 565 37.29 8.99 23.06
C GLN A 565 37.37 8.92 24.60
N ALA A 566 36.24 8.97 25.31
CA ALA A 566 36.21 8.96 26.76
C ALA A 566 36.85 7.67 27.33
N GLN A 567 37.58 7.83 28.44
CA GLN A 567 38.17 6.70 29.17
C GLN A 567 37.07 5.88 29.84
N GLY A 568 37.19 4.55 29.80
CA GLY A 568 36.21 3.61 30.37
C GLY A 568 35.37 2.90 29.30
N ASP A 569 34.32 2.21 29.77
CA ASP A 569 33.37 1.53 28.91
C ASP A 569 32.28 2.47 28.38
N LEU A 570 31.64 2.07 27.28
CA LEU A 570 30.63 2.89 26.61
C LEU A 570 29.35 3.02 27.45
N ALA A 571 28.96 2.00 28.21
CA ALA A 571 27.72 2.04 28.99
C ALA A 571 27.80 3.10 30.09
N THR A 572 28.91 3.14 30.83
CA THR A 572 29.21 4.17 31.83
C THR A 572 29.24 5.55 31.20
N THR A 573 29.91 5.69 30.04
CA THR A 573 29.98 6.96 29.30
C THR A 573 28.60 7.49 28.92
N LEU A 574 27.71 6.62 28.43
CA LEU A 574 26.34 6.97 28.05
C LEU A 574 25.53 7.43 29.28
N GLN A 575 25.61 6.71 30.39
CA GLN A 575 24.89 7.05 31.63
C GLN A 575 25.34 8.39 32.22
N GLN A 576 26.66 8.65 32.26
CA GLN A 576 27.20 9.92 32.75
C GLN A 576 26.78 11.12 31.90
N ASN A 577 26.38 10.90 30.64
CA ASN A 577 25.95 11.94 29.71
C ASN A 577 24.44 11.91 29.45
N ARG A 578 23.65 11.29 30.34
CA ARG A 578 22.20 11.09 30.19
C ARG A 578 21.44 12.37 29.82
N GLN A 579 21.65 13.46 30.55
CA GLN A 579 20.93 14.71 30.31
C GLN A 579 21.15 15.23 28.88
N TRP A 580 22.41 15.32 28.46
CA TRP A 580 22.74 15.80 27.11
C TRP A 580 22.17 14.88 26.02
N LEU A 581 22.24 13.56 26.21
CA LEU A 581 21.67 12.58 25.28
C LEU A 581 20.14 12.66 25.21
N GLN A 582 19.46 12.87 26.34
CA GLN A 582 18.01 13.08 26.37
C GLN A 582 17.61 14.37 25.62
N GLU A 583 18.41 15.43 25.70
CA GLU A 583 18.22 16.64 24.90
C GLU A 583 18.38 16.36 23.39
N GLN A 584 19.37 15.55 23.01
CA GLN A 584 19.55 15.13 21.60
C GLN A 584 18.35 14.30 21.11
N LEU A 585 17.86 13.36 21.91
CA LEU A 585 16.69 12.54 21.57
C LEU A 585 15.44 13.40 21.43
N ARG A 586 15.24 14.38 22.32
CA ARG A 586 14.15 15.35 22.22
C ARG A 586 14.22 16.15 20.92
N ALA A 587 15.41 16.65 20.55
CA ALA A 587 15.60 17.37 19.31
C ALA A 587 15.36 16.48 18.08
N ALA A 588 15.86 15.24 18.10
CA ALA A 588 15.73 14.29 17.00
C ALA A 588 14.26 13.90 16.72
N LEU A 589 13.48 13.69 17.77
CA LEU A 589 12.06 13.32 17.68
C LEU A 589 11.14 14.51 17.40
N GLY A 590 11.57 15.72 17.77
CA GLY A 590 10.85 16.96 17.49
C GLY A 590 9.39 16.90 17.97
N PRO A 591 8.39 17.01 17.06
CA PRO A 591 6.99 17.12 17.44
C PRO A 591 6.40 15.88 18.10
N ILE A 592 7.01 14.69 17.95
CA ILE A 592 6.50 13.45 18.54
C ILE A 592 7.17 13.09 19.88
N TYR A 593 8.07 13.95 20.38
CA TYR A 593 8.71 13.71 21.67
C TYR A 593 7.71 13.85 22.83
N GLU A 594 7.64 12.83 23.67
CA GLU A 594 6.82 12.83 24.87
C GLU A 594 7.71 12.75 26.13
N PRO A 595 7.69 13.78 27.00
CA PRO A 595 8.54 13.81 28.20
C PRO A 595 8.38 12.59 29.11
N ALA A 596 7.15 12.07 29.25
CA ALA A 596 6.85 10.87 30.03
C ALA A 596 7.55 9.59 29.51
N GLN A 597 8.12 9.65 28.31
CA GLN A 597 8.82 8.54 27.67
C GLN A 597 10.34 8.74 27.65
N GLY A 598 10.85 9.84 28.23
CA GLY A 598 12.27 10.20 28.16
C GLY A 598 13.21 9.10 28.65
N ASP A 599 12.82 8.36 29.69
CA ASP A 599 13.61 7.25 30.22
C ASP A 599 13.62 6.05 29.27
N PHE A 600 12.46 5.64 28.76
CA PHE A 600 12.36 4.57 27.76
C PHE A 600 13.20 4.87 26.51
N LEU A 601 13.11 6.10 26.01
CA LEU A 601 13.85 6.53 24.81
C LEU A 601 15.36 6.52 25.06
N PHE A 602 15.79 7.01 26.22
CA PHE A 602 17.20 7.00 26.62
C PHE A 602 17.75 5.59 26.81
N ASP A 603 17.02 4.73 27.51
CA ASP A 603 17.44 3.34 27.75
C ASP A 603 17.49 2.57 26.42
N THR A 604 16.52 2.80 25.53
CA THR A 604 16.51 2.23 24.17
C THR A 604 17.71 2.71 23.36
N TYR A 605 18.01 4.01 23.39
CA TYR A 605 19.19 4.58 22.74
C TYR A 605 20.48 3.92 23.25
N CYS A 606 20.63 3.78 24.57
CA CYS A 606 21.80 3.17 25.17
C CYS A 606 21.97 1.71 24.74
N LYS A 607 20.89 0.90 24.81
CA LYS A 607 20.91 -0.49 24.39
C LYS A 607 21.34 -0.63 22.93
N LEU A 608 20.71 0.13 22.03
CA LEU A 608 21.04 0.09 20.60
C LEU A 608 22.47 0.55 20.33
N ALA A 609 22.97 1.57 21.03
CA ALA A 609 24.33 2.07 20.87
C ALA A 609 25.37 1.03 21.32
N LEU A 610 25.11 0.32 22.42
CA LEU A 610 25.96 -0.78 22.89
C LEU A 610 25.96 -1.94 21.88
N TYR A 611 24.80 -2.34 21.37
CA TYR A 611 24.71 -3.37 20.32
C TYR A 611 25.46 -2.97 19.06
N CYS A 612 25.27 -1.75 18.57
CA CYS A 612 25.91 -1.27 17.35
C CYS A 612 27.43 -1.08 17.50
N ALA A 613 27.92 -0.79 18.71
CA ALA A 613 29.36 -0.71 18.98
C ALA A 613 30.01 -2.11 19.01
N GLY A 614 29.27 -3.13 19.46
CA GLY A 614 29.78 -4.48 19.68
C GLY A 614 30.89 -4.52 20.75
N ASP A 615 31.65 -5.61 20.79
CA ASP A 615 32.72 -5.81 21.78
C ASP A 615 34.00 -4.99 21.51
N ALA A 616 33.98 -4.12 20.50
CA ALA A 616 35.18 -3.43 20.04
C ALA A 616 35.49 -2.15 20.84
N PRO A 617 36.71 -1.98 21.38
CA PRO A 617 37.05 -0.82 22.21
C PRO A 617 37.36 0.47 21.42
N ALA A 618 37.40 0.43 20.09
CA ALA A 618 37.86 1.54 19.27
C ALA A 618 36.92 2.76 19.33
N ALA A 619 37.49 3.93 19.64
CA ALA A 619 36.75 5.19 19.76
C ALA A 619 35.93 5.54 18.51
N ALA A 620 36.46 5.25 17.31
CA ALA A 620 35.77 5.48 16.05
C ALA A 620 34.48 4.64 15.92
N LEU A 621 34.49 3.39 16.39
CA LEU A 621 33.31 2.52 16.36
C LEU A 621 32.27 2.97 17.38
N ARG A 622 32.70 3.39 18.58
CA ARG A 622 31.81 4.00 19.59
C ARG A 622 31.11 5.24 19.05
N TYR A 623 31.86 6.13 18.41
CA TYR A 623 31.32 7.32 17.74
C TYR A 623 30.29 6.95 16.67
N GLN A 624 30.65 6.04 15.75
CA GLN A 624 29.76 5.61 14.69
C GLN A 624 28.48 4.97 15.24
N ALA A 625 28.56 4.17 16.29
CA ALA A 625 27.41 3.55 16.93
C ALA A 625 26.46 4.60 17.54
N MET A 626 26.97 5.53 18.34
CA MET A 626 26.18 6.60 18.95
C MET A 626 25.47 7.47 17.90
N VAL A 627 26.17 7.84 16.83
CA VAL A 627 25.61 8.64 15.75
C VAL A 627 24.56 7.86 14.96
N ARG A 628 24.88 6.64 14.51
CA ARG A 628 23.93 5.81 13.74
C ARG A 628 22.63 5.55 14.50
N VAL A 629 22.73 5.30 15.80
CA VAL A 629 21.54 5.09 16.63
C VAL A 629 20.75 6.39 16.79
N LEU A 630 21.40 7.56 16.97
CA LEU A 630 20.68 8.84 17.01
C LEU A 630 19.92 9.10 15.71
N LEU A 631 20.52 8.76 14.57
CA LEU A 631 19.89 8.89 13.25
C LEU A 631 18.66 7.99 13.10
N VAL A 632 18.56 6.87 13.83
CA VAL A 632 17.30 6.09 13.89
C VAL A 632 16.20 6.94 14.50
N PHE A 633 16.44 7.61 15.63
CA PHE A 633 15.45 8.49 16.25
C PHE A 633 15.12 9.70 15.35
N GLN A 634 16.11 10.30 14.69
CA GLN A 634 15.91 11.46 13.80
C GLN A 634 15.08 11.12 12.55
N ASN A 635 15.11 9.86 12.12
CA ASN A 635 14.39 9.37 10.94
C ASN A 635 13.04 8.71 11.25
N TRP A 636 12.47 8.99 12.44
CA TRP A 636 11.17 8.45 12.86
C TRP A 636 10.04 8.58 11.82
N ARG A 637 10.08 9.65 10.99
CA ARG A 637 9.11 9.93 9.92
C ARG A 637 9.03 8.82 8.88
N SER A 638 10.15 8.13 8.62
CA SER A 638 10.22 7.01 7.66
C SER A 638 9.64 5.71 8.23
N TYR A 639 9.31 5.68 9.52
CA TYR A 639 8.83 4.47 10.19
C TYR A 639 7.31 4.44 10.35
N LEU A 640 6.62 5.50 9.94
CA LEU A 640 5.17 5.46 9.84
C LEU A 640 4.84 4.67 8.58
N LEU A 641 4.26 3.48 8.76
CA LEU A 641 3.99 2.56 7.66
C LEU A 641 2.56 2.72 7.14
N GLY A 642 2.40 2.69 5.82
CA GLY A 642 1.13 2.67 5.12
C GLY A 642 1.15 1.55 4.08
N ALA A 643 0.05 0.81 3.97
CA ALA A 643 -0.02 -0.32 3.04
C ALA A 643 -0.79 -0.02 1.78
N ASP A 644 -1.37 1.17 1.65
CA ASP A 644 -2.03 1.69 0.44
C ASP A 644 -3.24 0.86 -0.06
N GLY A 645 -3.53 -0.28 0.56
CA GLY A 645 -4.51 -1.26 0.10
C GLY A 645 -4.13 -2.71 0.41
N GLN A 646 -4.13 -3.11 1.68
CA GLN A 646 -3.64 -4.43 2.14
C GLN A 646 -4.25 -5.67 1.45
N GLY A 647 -5.46 -5.52 0.88
CA GLY A 647 -6.15 -6.58 0.17
C GLY A 647 -5.94 -6.55 -1.34
N VAL A 648 -5.69 -5.39 -1.94
CA VAL A 648 -5.38 -5.20 -3.38
C VAL A 648 -3.91 -5.49 -3.64
N GLU A 649 -3.05 -4.96 -2.78
CA GLU A 649 -1.62 -5.04 -2.93
C GLU A 649 -1.09 -6.42 -2.54
N HIS A 650 0.10 -6.76 -3.02
CA HIS A 650 0.76 -8.03 -2.69
C HIS A 650 1.32 -8.09 -1.26
N THR A 651 1.04 -7.08 -0.44
CA THR A 651 1.64 -6.86 0.87
C THR A 651 0.63 -6.23 1.84
N GLY A 652 0.95 -6.28 3.13
CA GLY A 652 0.16 -5.66 4.19
C GLY A 652 1.07 -5.09 5.27
N ILE A 653 0.48 -4.41 6.25
CA ILE A 653 1.24 -3.63 7.25
C ILE A 653 2.24 -4.46 8.02
N GLN A 654 1.87 -5.69 8.40
CA GLN A 654 2.79 -6.55 9.13
C GLN A 654 4.01 -6.98 8.29
N HIS A 655 3.88 -7.03 6.96
CA HIS A 655 5.04 -7.26 6.09
C HIS A 655 5.90 -6.01 5.94
N GLU A 656 5.30 -4.82 5.77
CA GLU A 656 6.06 -3.57 5.74
C GLU A 656 6.85 -3.37 7.03
N TYR A 657 6.25 -3.72 8.16
CA TYR A 657 6.89 -3.68 9.45
C TYR A 657 8.10 -4.60 9.55
N LEU A 658 7.98 -5.85 9.10
CA LEU A 658 9.10 -6.78 9.06
C LEU A 658 10.21 -6.32 8.10
N ARG A 659 9.87 -5.76 6.93
CA ARG A 659 10.88 -5.19 6.01
C ARG A 659 11.62 -4.03 6.67
N MET A 660 10.91 -3.14 7.35
CA MET A 660 11.52 -2.03 8.07
C MET A 660 12.47 -2.51 9.18
N LEU A 661 12.05 -3.51 9.95
CA LEU A 661 12.90 -4.14 10.97
C LEU A 661 14.16 -4.75 10.37
N VAL A 662 14.03 -5.52 9.28
CA VAL A 662 15.18 -6.12 8.58
C VAL A 662 16.15 -5.06 8.10
N LEU A 663 15.66 -3.95 7.52
CA LEU A 663 16.51 -2.84 7.07
C LEU A 663 17.26 -2.18 8.23
N LEU A 664 16.57 -1.90 9.35
CA LEU A 664 17.19 -1.26 10.52
C LEU A 664 18.22 -2.17 11.19
N VAL A 665 17.90 -3.46 11.36
CA VAL A 665 18.83 -4.46 11.87
C VAL A 665 20.07 -4.52 11.00
N TYR A 666 19.89 -4.64 9.68
CA TYR A 666 21.01 -4.71 8.75
C TYR A 666 21.91 -3.47 8.82
N LYS A 667 21.33 -2.27 8.94
CA LYS A 667 22.11 -1.02 9.08
C LYS A 667 22.84 -0.92 10.42
N LEU A 668 22.24 -1.37 11.52
CA LEU A 668 22.82 -1.30 12.87
C LEU A 668 23.77 -2.44 13.22
N LEU A 669 23.70 -3.58 12.53
CA LEU A 669 24.53 -4.75 12.85
C LEU A 669 26.04 -4.42 12.75
N PRO A 670 26.88 -4.75 13.73
CA PRO A 670 28.33 -4.59 13.61
C PRO A 670 28.93 -5.52 12.53
N ASN A 671 29.98 -5.09 11.82
CA ASN A 671 30.59 -5.86 10.71
C ASN A 671 31.21 -7.22 11.14
N ASN A 672 31.41 -7.45 12.44
CA ASN A 672 32.13 -8.60 12.99
C ASN A 672 31.29 -9.44 13.97
N GLN A 673 29.97 -9.26 14.05
CA GLN A 673 29.11 -10.13 14.87
C GLN A 673 28.66 -11.37 14.10
N ASN A 674 28.77 -12.53 14.75
CA ASN A 674 28.30 -13.82 14.21
C ASN A 674 26.91 -14.23 14.74
N GLU A 675 26.36 -13.48 15.69
CA GLU A 675 25.07 -13.77 16.31
C GLU A 675 24.24 -12.50 16.38
N LEU A 676 23.03 -12.55 15.80
CA LEU A 676 22.03 -11.51 15.91
C LEU A 676 21.18 -11.78 17.15
N GLN A 677 21.32 -10.89 18.13
CA GLN A 677 20.66 -10.97 19.42
C GLN A 677 19.16 -10.66 19.32
N VAL A 678 18.33 -11.49 19.94
CA VAL A 678 16.87 -11.34 19.96
C VAL A 678 16.44 -10.00 20.58
N ASP A 679 17.15 -9.55 21.62
CA ASP A 679 16.87 -8.28 22.29
C ASP A 679 17.04 -7.06 21.36
N LEU A 680 17.92 -7.11 20.36
CA LEU A 680 18.01 -6.05 19.35
C LEU A 680 16.73 -5.94 18.53
N LEU A 681 16.20 -7.08 18.05
CA LEU A 681 14.94 -7.13 17.31
C LEU A 681 13.76 -6.65 18.16
N GLN A 682 13.68 -7.09 19.41
CA GLN A 682 12.63 -6.69 20.35
C GLN A 682 12.72 -5.19 20.70
N THR A 683 13.94 -4.66 20.89
CA THR A 683 14.19 -3.25 21.18
C THR A 683 13.78 -2.37 19.99
N LEU A 684 14.18 -2.73 18.76
CA LEU A 684 13.74 -2.02 17.55
C LEU A 684 12.22 -2.15 17.34
N SER A 685 11.66 -3.35 17.59
CA SER A 685 10.22 -3.58 17.51
C SER A 685 9.43 -2.66 18.45
N ALA A 686 9.88 -2.54 19.70
CA ALA A 686 9.29 -1.67 20.71
C ALA A 686 9.44 -0.18 20.32
N LEU A 687 10.62 0.22 19.84
CA LEU A 687 10.88 1.58 19.39
C LEU A 687 9.94 1.99 18.24
N LEU A 688 9.86 1.20 17.18
CA LEU A 688 9.00 1.53 16.02
C LEU A 688 7.54 1.69 16.41
N ARG A 689 7.02 0.80 17.27
CA ARG A 689 5.64 0.91 17.80
C ARG A 689 5.47 2.18 18.63
N ARG A 690 6.46 2.53 19.46
CA ARG A 690 6.45 3.74 20.29
C ARG A 690 6.40 5.02 19.44
N LEU A 691 7.22 5.08 18.39
CA LEU A 691 7.29 6.22 17.47
C LEU A 691 5.99 6.40 16.69
N ALA A 692 5.43 5.30 16.18
CA ALA A 692 4.13 5.30 15.49
C ALA A 692 3.00 5.81 16.40
N LEU A 693 2.93 5.31 17.64
CA LEU A 693 1.95 5.76 18.62
C LEU A 693 2.19 7.21 19.06
N GLY A 694 3.45 7.66 19.15
CA GLY A 694 3.79 9.06 19.42
C GLY A 694 3.23 9.99 18.35
N TYR A 695 3.45 9.67 17.07
CA TYR A 695 2.86 10.42 15.97
C TYR A 695 1.33 10.41 16.00
N TRP A 696 0.71 9.25 16.28
CA TRP A 696 -0.74 9.16 16.44
C TRP A 696 -1.26 10.09 17.55
N ARG A 697 -0.61 10.08 18.72
CA ARG A 697 -1.02 10.90 19.86
C ARG A 697 -0.95 12.40 19.62
N VAL A 698 0.05 12.87 18.88
CA VAL A 698 0.22 14.31 18.62
C VAL A 698 -0.60 14.82 17.44
N THR A 699 -1.16 13.91 16.63
CA THR A 699 -1.98 14.26 15.45
C THR A 699 -3.46 13.98 15.65
N ILE A 700 -3.80 12.77 16.11
CA ILE A 700 -5.19 12.35 16.35
C ILE A 700 -5.55 12.60 17.82
N GLY A 701 -4.77 12.05 18.74
CA GLY A 701 -5.03 12.12 20.18
C GLY A 701 -4.71 10.81 20.88
N GLN A 702 -4.92 10.77 22.20
CA GLN A 702 -4.69 9.55 22.98
C GLN A 702 -5.68 8.45 22.58
N PRO A 703 -5.22 7.33 21.99
CA PRO A 703 -6.11 6.22 21.71
C PRO A 703 -6.57 5.58 23.02
N ALA A 704 -7.73 4.92 22.98
CA ALA A 704 -8.21 4.06 24.06
C ALA A 704 -7.23 2.89 24.31
N THR A 705 -7.45 2.14 25.38
CA THR A 705 -6.63 0.94 25.67
C THR A 705 -6.73 -0.04 24.50
N LEU A 706 -5.59 -0.31 23.86
CA LEU A 706 -5.50 -1.15 22.68
C LEU A 706 -5.30 -2.62 23.07
N GLU A 707 -6.28 -3.47 22.77
CA GLU A 707 -6.19 -4.92 22.93
C GLU A 707 -5.93 -5.59 21.58
N SER A 708 -4.75 -6.18 21.41
CA SER A 708 -4.43 -6.94 20.18
C SER A 708 -4.91 -8.38 20.33
N LYS A 709 -5.84 -8.81 19.46
CA LYS A 709 -6.26 -10.22 19.35
C LYS A 709 -5.36 -11.05 18.43
N GLY A 710 -4.50 -10.39 17.65
CA GLY A 710 -3.58 -11.08 16.74
C GLY A 710 -2.42 -11.69 17.49
N GLY A 711 -2.18 -12.99 17.30
CA GLY A 711 -0.97 -13.64 17.80
C GLY A 711 0.31 -12.96 17.27
N PRO A 712 1.46 -13.09 17.97
CA PRO A 712 2.69 -12.41 17.59
C PRO A 712 3.16 -12.75 16.17
N LEU A 713 3.95 -11.86 15.58
CA LEU A 713 4.62 -12.09 14.30
C LEU A 713 5.89 -12.91 14.53
N GLY A 714 5.89 -14.15 14.08
CA GLY A 714 7.07 -14.99 14.20
C GLY A 714 8.10 -14.76 13.08
N LEU A 715 9.36 -14.63 13.47
CA LEU A 715 10.54 -14.63 12.61
C LEU A 715 11.38 -15.86 12.94
N GLU A 716 11.55 -16.75 11.96
CA GLU A 716 12.30 -18.01 12.11
C GLU A 716 13.79 -17.79 11.87
N SER A 717 14.15 -17.04 10.81
CA SER A 717 15.55 -16.79 10.46
C SER A 717 15.76 -15.36 9.95
N LEU A 718 16.89 -14.78 10.33
CA LEU A 718 17.45 -13.54 9.78
C LEU A 718 18.98 -13.68 9.83
N ASP A 719 19.54 -14.30 8.80
CA ASP A 719 20.91 -14.81 8.82
C ASP A 719 21.64 -14.38 7.55
N GLY A 720 22.94 -14.08 7.60
CA GLY A 720 23.66 -13.70 6.38
C GLY A 720 25.03 -13.11 6.63
N PHE A 721 25.57 -12.44 5.61
CA PHE A 721 26.78 -11.63 5.77
C PHE A 721 26.42 -10.16 5.66
N LYS A 722 27.13 -9.32 6.43
CA LYS A 722 27.17 -7.89 6.21
C LYS A 722 28.36 -7.54 5.32
N GLY A 723 28.07 -7.15 4.08
CA GLY A 723 29.10 -6.83 3.09
C GLY A 723 28.53 -6.70 1.68
N PRO A 724 29.25 -6.04 0.75
CA PRO A 724 28.85 -5.94 -0.65
C PRO A 724 28.76 -7.31 -1.32
N ALA A 725 27.89 -7.44 -2.33
CA ALA A 725 27.73 -8.64 -3.14
C ALA A 725 27.49 -9.93 -2.32
N SER A 726 26.64 -9.84 -1.30
CA SER A 726 26.29 -10.95 -0.42
C SER A 726 24.78 -11.11 -0.24
N VAL A 727 24.36 -11.97 0.69
CA VAL A 727 22.95 -12.29 0.93
C VAL A 727 22.58 -12.36 2.40
N VAL A 728 21.34 -11.98 2.68
CA VAL A 728 20.63 -12.17 3.94
C VAL A 728 19.40 -13.05 3.69
N VAL A 729 19.22 -14.09 4.50
CA VAL A 729 18.08 -15.00 4.47
C VAL A 729 17.03 -14.53 5.46
N VAL A 730 15.79 -14.41 5.02
CA VAL A 730 14.64 -14.12 5.87
C VAL A 730 13.62 -15.23 5.74
N ARG A 731 13.16 -15.78 6.87
CA ARG A 731 12.02 -16.70 6.93
C ARG A 731 11.10 -16.33 8.07
N ARG A 732 9.81 -16.24 7.77
CA ARG A 732 8.77 -16.05 8.77
C ARG A 732 8.35 -17.39 9.35
N ALA A 733 8.05 -17.39 10.64
CA ALA A 733 7.42 -18.55 11.25
C ALA A 733 6.03 -18.75 10.60
N PRO A 734 5.59 -20.01 10.39
CA PRO A 734 4.21 -20.27 10.07
C PRO A 734 3.31 -19.72 11.19
N PRO A 735 2.11 -19.19 10.86
CA PRO A 735 1.16 -18.77 11.89
C PRO A 735 0.90 -19.96 12.82
N ALA A 736 0.88 -19.72 14.14
CA ALA A 736 0.58 -20.73 15.13
C ALA A 736 -0.73 -21.43 14.75
N LYS A 737 -0.74 -22.77 14.75
CA LYS A 737 -1.99 -23.51 14.59
C LYS A 737 -2.88 -23.15 15.79
N PRO A 738 -4.16 -22.82 15.56
CA PRO A 738 -5.08 -22.50 16.65
C PRO A 738 -5.23 -23.66 17.64
#